data_AF-A0A352IZ22-F1
#
_entry.id   AF-A0A352IZ22-F1
#
_cell.length_a   1.000
_cell.length_b   1.000
_cell.length_c   1.000
_cell.angle_alpha   90.00
_cell.angle_beta   90.00
_cell.angle_gamma   90.00
#
_symmetry.space_group_name_H-M   'P 1'
#
loop_
_entity.id
_entity.type
_entity.pdbx_description
1 polymer ?
#
loop_
_entity_poly.entity_id
_entity_poly.type
_entity_poly.pdbx_seq_one_letter_code
_entity_poly.pdbx_strand_id
1 'polypeptide(L)'
;LGHIRKLRQMYQFALAGVIREADLDAHFEYMQKVIQRLIRLCQKTPRGELWKAASAFVETLQAHVNPVNAAVKSLLRELDSEIRRLTDEHADILQQPAPEALLKHLLYYVARARDLDSPQVNALRDAYQLNQALPSEDDVDAARTRVSGPGRDAIHSVVGALNEELAKLKDQLDLFVRSELRQNSELDDLLPGLRQVANTLAVLGLGIPRKVITEQVELVEKLSAQAELVDDGTLMDIAGALLYVEASLAGLDSEGQQESSADETSDTPINLGSRELGEASGALLRESRNTLEQVKSAIVNFIASQWDTREIEHVPGLLHSIRGGLSLIPLDRVASMLASAERYISDVLLDGKQVPDWKQLDILADAVTSIEYYLERLAEGIGENDSILRVAEDSLASLGFPVGAEPTWTETTAHEETVAEPSYEQDEASVSTAPEEAKSSDSELLDDEILGIFVEEAEEVLETIHEFYPRLRQNHDDREALTEVRRAFHTLKGSGRLVGATSIGELAWSVENLLNRVIDQTIRPTEDMFTLVDEVNARIPSLIREFKDGQTAGDVEELINRAEAMATTRRTDDDAVTAQDIPEVEDTVADSGEEEQETPESIVEEATVEAVSDESADDDDLIDDEILEIFVEEAGEVLDTIREYLPMLLRQHDDRSALSEVRRAFHTLKGSGRMVGALVVGELAWSVENMLNRVIDGSIFMNDDIASLLEDVTASLPALVDDFEKRRAASFDTANLEARANALASGEIPDASMMPAAESDGSETVAEDEITAADAEIETTEEDAVDPVLLDIFESETETHLQTLKDFLSAAGDKTTVTYTDDLSRALHTLKGSAHTAGIAPIAAVITPLERFVKESRAQNKRANRDVLSLIESACDFLTQGLAQIRENPQASLPGTEAFLEKLDQLTEETLRGHSEEAPRQHPQQAPSRLVQLFLNEGLDIVLDADRILDHWADNPGEMESLNPLRSELEQLTSGASEAGLSDVAALSSALKDTYDEAARHDEAPDETFFETVRAAHEQLINMMDQVAAGLATESSDDMVTALENLKRAPSTEIQEPDAFEQEFTGELEEIDLSFEMDETEVPANEEPAA
;
A
#
# COMPACT_ATOMS: atom_id res chain seq x y z
N LEU A 1 2.88 22.94 -63.00
CA LEU A 1 2.18 21.94 -63.86
C LEU A 1 3.13 20.91 -64.49
N GLY A 2 3.40 20.90 -65.80
CA GLY A 2 4.02 19.74 -66.50
C GLY A 2 5.32 19.18 -65.90
N HIS A 3 6.27 20.03 -65.51
CA HIS A 3 7.50 19.59 -64.83
C HIS A 3 7.27 19.09 -63.39
N ILE A 4 6.24 19.59 -62.69
CA ILE A 4 5.92 19.24 -61.30
C ILE A 4 5.35 17.81 -61.23
N ARG A 5 4.52 17.40 -62.20
CA ARG A 5 4.05 16.00 -62.33
C ARG A 5 5.21 15.00 -62.37
N LYS A 6 6.26 15.31 -63.14
CA LYS A 6 7.46 14.46 -63.22
C LYS A 6 8.29 14.49 -61.94
N LEU A 7 8.40 15.64 -61.28
CA LEU A 7 9.06 15.75 -59.97
C LEU A 7 8.33 14.92 -58.91
N ARG A 8 7.00 14.97 -58.87
CA ARG A 8 6.19 14.14 -57.97
C ARG A 8 6.44 12.65 -58.19
N GLN A 9 6.41 12.17 -59.43
CA GLN A 9 6.70 10.77 -59.74
C GLN A 9 8.10 10.33 -59.29
N MET A 10 9.10 11.20 -59.39
CA MET A 10 10.46 10.93 -58.88
C MET A 10 10.50 10.94 -57.34
N TYR A 11 9.75 11.83 -56.69
CA TYR A 11 9.65 11.89 -55.23
C TYR A 11 8.93 10.66 -54.67
N GLN A 12 7.81 10.24 -55.27
CA GLN A 12 7.07 9.04 -54.88
C GLN A 12 7.89 7.75 -55.06
N PHE A 13 8.71 7.66 -56.11
CA PHE A 13 9.68 6.57 -56.26
C PHE A 13 10.70 6.55 -55.12
N ALA A 14 11.22 7.73 -54.72
CA ALA A 14 12.15 7.84 -53.61
C ALA A 14 11.50 7.49 -52.26
N LEU A 15 10.28 8.00 -52.01
CA LEU A 15 9.48 7.75 -50.81
C LEU A 15 9.12 6.27 -50.66
N ALA A 16 8.81 5.57 -51.75
CA ALA A 16 8.56 4.14 -51.74
C ALA A 16 9.81 3.30 -51.41
N GLY A 17 11.03 3.82 -51.64
CA GLY A 17 12.28 3.23 -51.16
C GLY A 17 12.45 3.42 -49.66
N VAL A 18 12.38 4.68 -49.20
CA VAL A 18 12.55 5.05 -47.77
C VAL A 18 11.51 4.38 -46.85
N ILE A 19 10.25 4.23 -47.29
CA ILE A 19 9.22 3.52 -46.51
C ILE A 19 9.57 2.04 -46.31
N ARG A 20 10.32 1.43 -47.24
CA ARG A 20 10.78 0.03 -47.20
C ARG A 20 12.21 -0.14 -46.66
N GLU A 21 12.85 0.94 -46.24
CA GLU A 21 14.21 0.97 -45.68
C GLU A 21 15.31 0.35 -46.58
N ALA A 22 15.05 0.27 -47.89
CA ALA A 22 16.03 -0.18 -48.88
C ALA A 22 16.78 1.02 -49.49
N ASP A 23 18.11 0.92 -49.61
CA ASP A 23 19.00 1.87 -50.31
C ASP A 23 18.74 3.36 -49.95
N LEU A 24 18.64 3.61 -48.63
CA LEU A 24 18.20 4.89 -48.05
C LEU A 24 18.96 6.09 -48.63
N ASP A 25 20.29 6.03 -48.70
CA ASP A 25 21.13 7.15 -49.15
C ASP A 25 20.85 7.56 -50.59
N ALA A 26 20.72 6.58 -51.49
CA ALA A 26 20.39 6.83 -52.88
C ALA A 26 18.98 7.42 -53.01
N HIS A 27 18.01 6.91 -52.25
CA HIS A 27 16.65 7.43 -52.25
C HIS A 27 16.56 8.84 -51.66
N PHE A 28 17.28 9.16 -50.58
CA PHE A 28 17.41 10.53 -50.08
C PHE A 28 18.08 11.46 -51.09
N GLU A 29 19.13 11.00 -51.80
CA GLU A 29 19.77 11.79 -52.86
C GLU A 29 18.79 12.10 -54.01
N TYR A 30 17.90 11.16 -54.35
CA TYR A 30 16.78 11.40 -55.28
C TYR A 30 15.74 12.39 -54.74
N MET A 31 15.37 12.32 -53.44
CA MET A 31 14.50 13.34 -52.81
C MET A 31 15.14 14.72 -52.88
N GLN A 32 16.40 14.85 -52.47
CA GLN A 32 17.13 16.11 -52.41
C GLN A 32 17.24 16.76 -53.81
N LYS A 33 17.49 15.96 -54.86
CA LYS A 33 17.44 16.40 -56.27
C LYS A 33 16.06 16.92 -56.69
N VAL A 34 14.97 16.35 -56.19
CA VAL A 34 13.61 16.84 -56.45
C VAL A 34 13.33 18.13 -55.67
N ILE A 35 13.60 18.16 -54.36
CA ILE A 35 13.29 19.30 -53.50
C ILE A 35 14.11 20.53 -53.94
N GLN A 36 15.40 20.39 -54.27
CA GLN A 36 16.19 21.47 -54.85
C GLN A 36 15.62 22.03 -56.17
N ARG A 37 14.83 21.24 -56.91
CA ARG A 37 14.11 21.73 -58.10
C ARG A 37 12.81 22.45 -57.74
N LEU A 38 12.13 22.03 -56.67
CA LEU A 38 10.96 22.73 -56.12
C LEU A 38 11.34 24.08 -55.51
N ILE A 39 12.43 24.16 -54.73
CA ILE A 39 13.01 25.44 -54.24
C ILE A 39 13.20 26.41 -55.42
N ARG A 40 13.76 25.94 -56.54
CA ARG A 40 13.99 26.76 -57.75
C ARG A 40 12.71 27.14 -58.52
N LEU A 41 11.61 26.41 -58.34
CA LEU A 41 10.31 26.72 -58.95
C LEU A 41 9.46 27.66 -58.07
N CYS A 42 9.63 27.59 -56.76
CA CYS A 42 8.90 28.37 -55.75
C CYS A 42 9.71 29.56 -55.19
N GLN A 43 10.76 30.03 -55.88
CA GLN A 43 11.55 31.17 -55.42
C GLN A 43 10.69 32.44 -55.30
N LYS A 44 10.89 33.20 -54.21
CA LYS A 44 10.15 34.43 -53.90
C LYS A 44 8.63 34.20 -53.72
N THR A 45 8.27 33.04 -53.20
CA THR A 45 6.90 32.68 -52.79
C THR A 45 6.91 32.16 -51.35
N PRO A 46 5.83 32.28 -50.55
CA PRO A 46 5.80 31.71 -49.20
C PRO A 46 6.04 30.20 -49.20
N ARG A 47 5.53 29.50 -50.23
CA ARG A 47 5.79 28.06 -50.45
C ARG A 47 7.27 27.75 -50.75
N GLY A 48 8.10 28.73 -51.06
CA GLY A 48 9.54 28.56 -51.25
C GLY A 48 10.29 28.20 -49.97
N GLU A 49 9.83 28.68 -48.81
CA GLU A 49 10.47 28.44 -47.51
C GLU A 49 10.24 26.98 -47.04
N LEU A 50 9.04 26.46 -47.25
CA LEU A 50 8.69 25.05 -47.02
C LEU A 50 9.68 24.09 -47.70
N TRP A 51 10.03 24.35 -48.97
CA TRP A 51 10.98 23.49 -49.69
C TRP A 51 12.43 23.65 -49.22
N LYS A 52 12.82 24.79 -48.61
CA LYS A 52 14.13 24.90 -47.94
C LYS A 52 14.15 24.04 -46.68
N ALA A 53 13.12 24.14 -45.83
CA ALA A 53 12.98 23.35 -44.62
C ALA A 53 12.97 21.84 -44.94
N ALA A 54 12.18 21.43 -45.93
CA ALA A 54 12.16 20.04 -46.42
C ALA A 54 13.53 19.55 -46.93
N SER A 55 14.31 20.43 -47.56
CA SER A 55 15.65 20.08 -48.09
C SER A 55 16.69 19.98 -46.97
N ALA A 56 16.64 20.86 -45.95
CA ALA A 56 17.49 20.74 -44.77
C ALA A 56 17.09 19.50 -43.93
N PHE A 57 15.80 19.21 -43.79
CA PHE A 57 15.29 18.02 -43.12
C PHE A 57 15.83 16.73 -43.75
N VAL A 58 15.72 16.58 -45.09
CA VAL A 58 16.30 15.42 -45.80
C VAL A 58 17.81 15.34 -45.63
N GLU A 59 18.51 16.47 -45.49
CA GLU A 59 19.95 16.50 -45.22
C GLU A 59 20.29 15.94 -43.82
N THR A 60 19.45 16.18 -42.80
CA THR A 60 19.63 15.56 -41.46
C THR A 60 19.42 14.05 -41.47
N LEU A 61 18.55 13.53 -42.34
CA LEU A 61 18.35 12.08 -42.57
C LEU A 61 19.55 11.46 -43.32
N GLN A 62 20.12 12.17 -44.29
CA GLN A 62 21.33 11.77 -45.02
C GLN A 62 22.59 11.74 -44.14
N ALA A 63 22.65 12.60 -43.12
CA ALA A 63 23.71 12.59 -42.12
C ALA A 63 23.48 11.57 -40.99
N HIS A 64 22.36 10.82 -41.04
CA HIS A 64 21.90 9.88 -40.01
C HIS A 64 21.67 10.49 -38.60
N VAL A 65 21.61 11.82 -38.50
CA VAL A 65 21.37 12.54 -37.23
C VAL A 65 19.91 12.41 -36.78
N ASN A 66 18.98 12.19 -37.73
CA ASN A 66 17.58 11.88 -37.43
C ASN A 66 17.22 10.48 -38.00
N PRO A 67 16.66 9.56 -37.20
CA PRO A 67 16.32 8.19 -37.63
C PRO A 67 15.03 8.11 -38.44
N VAL A 68 14.90 7.09 -39.30
CA VAL A 68 13.77 6.93 -40.26
C VAL A 68 12.54 6.28 -39.61
N ASN A 69 12.01 6.90 -38.55
CA ASN A 69 10.86 6.41 -37.80
C ASN A 69 9.50 6.68 -38.49
N ALA A 70 8.40 6.27 -37.83
CA ALA A 70 7.05 6.44 -38.35
C ALA A 70 6.65 7.92 -38.61
N ALA A 71 7.08 8.85 -37.74
CA ALA A 71 6.81 10.28 -37.88
C ALA A 71 7.57 10.88 -39.08
N VAL A 72 8.85 10.55 -39.26
CA VAL A 72 9.62 10.90 -40.47
C VAL A 72 8.95 10.35 -41.74
N LYS A 73 8.46 9.11 -41.70
CA LYS A 73 7.68 8.53 -42.81
C LYS A 73 6.33 9.22 -43.04
N SER A 74 5.74 9.92 -42.06
CA SER A 74 4.56 10.79 -42.25
C SER A 74 4.91 12.10 -42.93
N LEU A 75 5.89 12.85 -42.41
CA LEU A 75 6.28 14.15 -42.96
C LEU A 75 6.70 14.06 -44.43
N LEU A 76 7.35 12.97 -44.83
CA LEU A 76 7.68 12.72 -46.23
C LEU A 76 6.45 12.40 -47.11
N ARG A 77 5.36 11.83 -46.57
CA ARG A 77 4.07 11.69 -47.28
C ARG A 77 3.33 13.02 -47.38
N GLU A 78 3.35 13.82 -46.32
CA GLU A 78 2.77 15.18 -46.30
C GLU A 78 3.44 16.09 -47.35
N LEU A 79 4.77 15.96 -47.51
CA LEU A 79 5.50 16.61 -48.59
C LEU A 79 5.05 16.15 -49.99
N ASP A 80 4.76 14.86 -50.22
CA ASP A 80 4.15 14.42 -51.50
C ASP A 80 2.75 15.01 -51.72
N SER A 81 1.97 15.19 -50.64
CA SER A 81 0.69 15.88 -50.68
C SER A 81 0.86 17.34 -51.13
N GLU A 82 1.83 18.07 -50.60
CA GLU A 82 2.09 19.45 -51.05
C GLU A 82 2.66 19.53 -52.48
N ILE A 83 3.43 18.54 -52.95
CA ILE A 83 3.80 18.43 -54.38
C ILE A 83 2.56 18.15 -55.26
N ARG A 84 1.58 17.40 -54.75
CA ARG A 84 0.28 17.19 -55.40
C ARG A 84 -0.51 18.49 -55.51
N ARG A 85 -0.60 19.28 -54.43
CA ARG A 85 -1.30 20.57 -54.43
C ARG A 85 -0.72 21.53 -55.48
N LEU A 86 0.62 21.62 -55.57
CA LEU A 86 1.33 22.35 -56.65
C LEU A 86 1.11 21.79 -58.09
N THR A 87 0.40 20.67 -58.23
CA THR A 87 0.10 19.99 -59.50
C THR A 87 -1.38 20.08 -59.89
N ASP A 88 -2.27 20.07 -58.90
CA ASP A 88 -3.72 19.93 -59.06
C ASP A 88 -4.48 21.26 -58.79
N GLU A 89 -3.92 22.19 -58.01
CA GLU A 89 -4.52 23.52 -57.72
C GLU A 89 -4.12 24.61 -58.74
N HIS A 90 -4.82 25.75 -58.67
CA HIS A 90 -4.62 26.91 -59.56
C HIS A 90 -3.40 27.77 -59.12
N ALA A 91 -3.03 28.78 -59.91
CA ALA A 91 -1.77 29.51 -59.77
C ALA A 91 -1.60 30.31 -58.47
N ASP A 92 -2.69 30.52 -57.73
CA ASP A 92 -2.79 31.12 -56.40
C ASP A 92 -2.19 30.25 -55.28
N ILE A 93 -2.03 28.93 -55.48
CA ILE A 93 -1.34 28.03 -54.52
C ILE A 93 0.08 28.51 -54.17
N LEU A 94 0.74 29.23 -55.08
CA LEU A 94 2.05 29.84 -54.85
C LEU A 94 1.98 31.13 -54.01
N GLN A 95 0.81 31.76 -53.86
CA GLN A 95 0.63 32.95 -53.04
C GLN A 95 0.11 32.62 -51.63
N GLN A 96 -0.52 31.44 -51.45
CA GLN A 96 -0.88 30.92 -50.14
C GLN A 96 0.35 30.76 -49.23
N PRO A 97 0.22 30.99 -47.90
CA PRO A 97 1.27 30.68 -46.93
C PRO A 97 1.64 29.18 -46.95
N ALA A 98 2.82 28.84 -46.45
CA ALA A 98 3.18 27.45 -46.19
C ALA A 98 2.27 26.86 -45.08
N PRO A 99 1.94 25.55 -45.09
CA PRO A 99 1.18 24.94 -44.00
C PRO A 99 2.03 25.01 -42.73
N GLU A 100 1.51 25.70 -41.71
CA GLU A 100 2.32 26.11 -40.56
C GLU A 100 2.81 24.92 -39.72
N ALA A 101 1.94 23.94 -39.47
CA ALA A 101 2.29 22.71 -38.76
C ALA A 101 3.42 21.94 -39.47
N LEU A 102 3.27 21.66 -40.77
CA LEU A 102 4.31 20.98 -41.56
C LEU A 102 5.63 21.75 -41.58
N LEU A 103 5.58 23.10 -41.66
CA LEU A 103 6.79 23.93 -41.58
C LEU A 103 7.44 23.84 -40.19
N LYS A 104 6.66 23.93 -39.10
CA LYS A 104 7.13 23.75 -37.71
C LYS A 104 7.76 22.38 -37.50
N HIS A 105 7.12 21.30 -37.93
CA HIS A 105 7.65 19.93 -37.80
C HIS A 105 8.98 19.74 -38.55
N LEU A 106 9.11 20.29 -39.76
CA LEU A 106 10.37 20.23 -40.53
C LEU A 106 11.47 21.07 -39.87
N LEU A 107 11.15 22.25 -39.31
CA LEU A 107 12.10 23.08 -38.58
C LEU A 107 12.54 22.44 -37.26
N TYR A 108 11.66 21.74 -36.54
CA TYR A 108 11.99 20.98 -35.33
C TYR A 108 13.11 19.96 -35.57
N TYR A 109 12.98 19.11 -36.59
CA TYR A 109 14.03 18.12 -36.92
C TYR A 109 15.34 18.76 -37.40
N VAL A 110 15.27 19.92 -38.06
CA VAL A 110 16.46 20.72 -38.46
C VAL A 110 17.13 21.39 -37.26
N ALA A 111 16.36 21.76 -36.23
CA ALA A 111 16.85 22.32 -34.98
C ALA A 111 17.47 21.28 -34.04
N ARG A 112 16.92 20.05 -34.02
CA ARG A 112 17.47 18.93 -33.25
C ARG A 112 18.86 18.49 -33.74
N ALA A 113 19.16 18.65 -35.03
CA ALA A 113 20.46 18.31 -35.61
C ALA A 113 21.56 19.32 -35.22
N ARG A 114 21.85 19.43 -33.92
CA ARG A 114 22.70 20.47 -33.32
C ARG A 114 24.15 20.42 -33.81
N ASP A 115 24.69 19.22 -34.01
CA ASP A 115 26.09 18.99 -34.42
C ASP A 115 26.31 18.93 -35.94
N LEU A 116 25.24 19.03 -36.74
CA LEU A 116 25.33 18.96 -38.19
C LEU A 116 25.73 20.32 -38.80
N ASP A 117 27.03 20.56 -38.92
CA ASP A 117 27.60 21.75 -39.59
C ASP A 117 27.39 21.73 -41.11
N SER A 118 26.14 21.92 -41.55
CA SER A 118 25.79 22.17 -42.94
C SER A 118 25.48 23.66 -43.17
N PRO A 119 26.00 24.29 -44.22
CA PRO A 119 25.63 25.65 -44.61
C PRO A 119 24.13 25.85 -44.85
N GLN A 120 23.37 24.79 -45.15
CA GLN A 120 21.92 24.88 -45.35
C GLN A 120 21.14 24.72 -44.03
N VAL A 121 21.61 23.85 -43.13
CA VAL A 121 21.05 23.66 -41.78
C VAL A 121 21.28 24.91 -40.93
N ASN A 122 22.53 25.40 -40.87
CA ASN A 122 22.90 26.60 -40.11
C ASN A 122 22.13 27.84 -40.59
N ALA A 123 22.01 28.04 -41.90
CA ALA A 123 21.27 29.17 -42.46
C ALA A 123 19.76 29.17 -42.12
N LEU A 124 19.17 28.00 -41.80
CA LEU A 124 17.80 27.93 -41.27
C LEU A 124 17.77 28.11 -39.75
N ARG A 125 18.75 27.56 -39.01
CA ARG A 125 18.89 27.75 -37.56
C ARG A 125 19.06 29.22 -37.20
N ASP A 126 19.86 29.96 -37.95
CA ASP A 126 20.01 31.41 -37.78
C ASP A 126 18.74 32.18 -38.18
N ALA A 127 18.16 31.87 -39.34
CA ALA A 127 17.02 32.62 -39.89
C ALA A 127 15.71 32.46 -39.09
N TYR A 128 15.55 31.36 -38.34
CA TYR A 128 14.41 31.08 -37.47
C TYR A 128 14.79 31.05 -35.98
N GLN A 129 16.01 31.48 -35.61
CA GLN A 129 16.53 31.49 -34.24
C GLN A 129 16.41 30.14 -33.50
N LEU A 130 16.50 29.02 -34.24
CA LEU A 130 16.16 27.68 -33.75
C LEU A 130 17.01 27.22 -32.56
N ASN A 131 18.25 27.73 -32.45
CA ASN A 131 19.15 27.48 -31.32
C ASN A 131 18.65 28.09 -29.99
N GLN A 132 17.62 28.96 -30.03
CA GLN A 132 16.95 29.57 -28.87
C GLN A 132 15.47 29.15 -28.77
N ALA A 133 14.95 28.44 -29.78
CA ALA A 133 13.54 28.04 -29.87
C ALA A 133 13.29 26.54 -29.60
N LEU A 134 14.36 25.73 -29.52
CA LEU A 134 14.31 24.44 -28.84
C LEU A 134 14.99 24.55 -27.47
N PRO A 135 14.39 24.01 -26.40
CA PRO A 135 15.13 23.70 -25.17
C PRO A 135 16.30 22.74 -25.48
N SER A 136 17.32 22.68 -24.62
CA SER A 136 18.37 21.64 -24.70
C SER A 136 17.79 20.23 -24.57
N GLU A 137 18.53 19.18 -24.93
CA GLU A 137 18.04 17.82 -24.64
C GLU A 137 17.98 17.61 -23.11
N ASP A 138 18.84 18.28 -22.34
CA ASP A 138 18.76 18.38 -20.87
C ASP A 138 17.47 19.09 -20.40
N ASP A 139 17.08 20.22 -21.01
CA ASP A 139 15.81 20.92 -20.71
C ASP A 139 14.59 20.10 -21.15
N VAL A 140 14.67 19.36 -22.26
CA VAL A 140 13.58 18.52 -22.79
C VAL A 140 13.40 17.30 -21.91
N ASP A 141 14.47 16.61 -21.50
CA ASP A 141 14.37 15.47 -20.59
C ASP A 141 14.04 15.94 -19.18
N ALA A 142 14.54 17.08 -18.68
CA ALA A 142 14.02 17.68 -17.44
C ALA A 142 12.56 18.15 -17.56
N ALA A 143 12.11 18.61 -18.74
CA ALA A 143 10.68 18.85 -18.99
C ALA A 143 9.89 17.53 -19.06
N ARG A 144 10.53 16.43 -19.45
CA ARG A 144 9.98 15.08 -19.46
C ARG A 144 9.83 14.55 -18.04
N THR A 145 10.83 14.68 -17.17
CA THR A 145 10.69 14.38 -15.73
C THR A 145 9.60 15.25 -15.08
N ARG A 146 9.43 16.50 -15.55
CA ARG A 146 8.35 17.42 -15.10
C ARG A 146 6.98 17.19 -15.77
N VAL A 147 6.84 16.26 -16.71
CA VAL A 147 5.57 15.93 -17.43
C VAL A 147 5.20 14.45 -17.28
N SER A 148 6.18 13.57 -17.05
CA SER A 148 6.03 12.18 -16.59
C SER A 148 5.83 12.09 -15.08
N GLY A 149 5.65 13.22 -14.39
CA GLY A 149 4.97 13.26 -13.11
C GLY A 149 3.47 13.58 -13.32
N PRO A 150 2.58 12.57 -13.37
CA PRO A 150 1.34 12.67 -12.64
C PRO A 150 1.65 13.08 -11.18
N GLY A 151 0.68 13.69 -10.48
CA GLY A 151 0.81 13.82 -9.01
C GLY A 151 1.08 12.43 -8.40
N ARG A 152 1.83 12.34 -7.29
CA ARG A 152 2.28 11.03 -6.75
C ARG A 152 1.09 10.08 -6.55
N ASP A 153 -0.03 10.60 -6.06
CA ASP A 153 -1.33 9.91 -5.93
C ASP A 153 -1.85 9.29 -7.24
N ALA A 154 -1.64 9.96 -8.37
CA ALA A 154 -2.02 9.48 -9.70
C ALA A 154 -0.99 8.49 -10.29
N ILE A 155 0.27 8.50 -9.84
CA ILE A 155 1.20 7.39 -10.10
C ILE A 155 0.76 6.17 -9.30
N HIS A 156 0.57 6.30 -7.98
CA HIS A 156 0.08 5.21 -7.11
C HIS A 156 -1.26 4.64 -7.59
N SER A 157 -2.20 5.47 -8.03
CA SER A 157 -3.48 5.01 -8.60
C SER A 157 -3.31 4.21 -9.90
N VAL A 158 -2.40 4.62 -10.79
CA VAL A 158 -2.12 3.88 -12.04
C VAL A 158 -1.28 2.61 -11.78
N VAL A 159 -0.39 2.62 -10.80
CA VAL A 159 0.39 1.44 -10.35
C VAL A 159 -0.54 0.42 -9.68
N GLY A 160 -1.43 0.85 -8.78
CA GLY A 160 -2.44 -0.01 -8.17
C GLY A 160 -3.37 -0.66 -9.20
N ALA A 161 -3.88 0.13 -10.16
CA ALA A 161 -4.69 -0.40 -11.26
C ALA A 161 -3.91 -1.37 -12.17
N LEU A 162 -2.59 -1.15 -12.37
CA LEU A 162 -1.74 -2.09 -13.10
C LEU A 162 -1.54 -3.41 -12.33
N ASN A 163 -1.33 -3.35 -11.02
CA ASN A 163 -1.17 -4.53 -10.18
C ASN A 163 -2.48 -5.34 -10.11
N GLU A 164 -3.64 -4.68 -10.04
CA GLU A 164 -4.95 -5.34 -10.09
C GLU A 164 -5.19 -6.09 -11.43
N GLU A 165 -4.77 -5.49 -12.56
CA GLU A 165 -4.85 -6.15 -13.88
C GLU A 165 -3.81 -7.27 -14.04
N LEU A 166 -2.62 -7.14 -13.43
CA LEU A 166 -1.62 -8.21 -13.40
C LEU A 166 -2.08 -9.40 -12.54
N ALA A 167 -2.76 -9.17 -11.42
CA ALA A 167 -3.37 -10.22 -10.61
C ALA A 167 -4.43 -10.99 -11.42
N LYS A 168 -5.38 -10.30 -12.05
CA LYS A 168 -6.40 -10.93 -12.92
C LYS A 168 -5.80 -11.78 -14.04
N LEU A 169 -4.69 -11.32 -14.65
CA LEU A 169 -3.98 -12.08 -15.69
C LEU A 169 -3.29 -13.33 -15.14
N LYS A 170 -2.74 -13.29 -13.92
CA LYS A 170 -2.21 -14.48 -13.23
C LYS A 170 -3.33 -15.46 -12.88
N ASP A 171 -4.46 -14.98 -12.34
CA ASP A 171 -5.60 -15.82 -11.97
C ASP A 171 -6.20 -16.54 -13.20
N GLN A 172 -6.31 -15.84 -14.33
CA GLN A 172 -6.75 -16.43 -15.61
C GLN A 172 -5.76 -17.49 -16.12
N LEU A 173 -4.45 -17.26 -15.96
CA LEU A 173 -3.40 -18.19 -16.35
C LEU A 173 -3.37 -19.44 -15.45
N ASP A 174 -3.54 -19.28 -14.14
CA ASP A 174 -3.64 -20.39 -13.17
C ASP A 174 -4.93 -21.21 -13.39
N LEU A 175 -6.07 -20.55 -13.62
CA LEU A 175 -7.33 -21.22 -13.99
C LEU A 175 -7.19 -22.04 -15.29
N PHE A 176 -6.44 -21.53 -16.28
CA PHE A 176 -6.12 -22.27 -17.49
C PHE A 176 -5.23 -23.49 -17.20
N VAL A 177 -4.20 -23.35 -16.36
CA VAL A 177 -3.35 -24.48 -15.92
C VAL A 177 -4.17 -25.54 -15.17
N ARG A 178 -5.11 -25.15 -14.31
CA ARG A 178 -5.94 -26.08 -13.52
C ARG A 178 -7.08 -26.76 -14.29
N SER A 179 -7.39 -26.32 -15.52
CA SER A 179 -8.46 -26.91 -16.34
C SER A 179 -8.08 -28.31 -16.85
N GLU A 180 -8.93 -29.32 -16.62
CA GLU A 180 -8.78 -30.69 -17.17
C GLU A 180 -8.95 -30.75 -18.70
N LEU A 181 -9.52 -29.72 -19.32
CA LEU A 181 -9.95 -29.69 -20.73
C LEU A 181 -9.42 -28.45 -21.47
N ARG A 182 -8.21 -28.00 -21.13
CA ARG A 182 -7.52 -26.84 -21.75
C ARG A 182 -7.62 -26.85 -23.28
N GLN A 183 -7.92 -25.71 -23.89
CA GLN A 183 -7.76 -25.47 -25.32
C GLN A 183 -6.97 -24.18 -25.53
N ASN A 184 -5.88 -24.20 -26.30
CA ASN A 184 -5.02 -23.01 -26.45
C ASN A 184 -5.76 -21.73 -26.91
N SER A 185 -6.92 -21.85 -27.58
CA SER A 185 -7.79 -20.70 -27.92
C SER A 185 -8.31 -19.93 -26.70
N GLU A 186 -8.38 -20.55 -25.53
CA GLU A 186 -8.75 -19.89 -24.26
C GLU A 186 -7.64 -18.92 -23.80
N LEU A 187 -6.40 -19.07 -24.30
CA LEU A 187 -5.33 -18.10 -24.06
C LEU A 187 -5.55 -16.76 -24.81
N ASP A 188 -6.43 -16.70 -25.82
CA ASP A 188 -6.78 -15.42 -26.45
C ASP A 188 -7.44 -14.45 -25.46
N ASP A 189 -8.05 -14.95 -24.37
CA ASP A 189 -8.70 -14.14 -23.34
C ASP A 189 -7.70 -13.36 -22.47
N LEU A 190 -6.42 -13.75 -22.45
CA LEU A 190 -5.32 -13.00 -21.80
C LEU A 190 -4.88 -11.78 -22.63
N LEU A 191 -5.08 -11.81 -23.95
CA LEU A 191 -4.54 -10.79 -24.87
C LEU A 191 -5.06 -9.36 -24.63
N PRO A 192 -6.34 -9.12 -24.28
CA PRO A 192 -6.82 -7.78 -23.94
C PRO A 192 -6.07 -7.16 -22.75
N GLY A 193 -5.96 -7.90 -21.63
CA GLY A 193 -5.29 -7.43 -20.43
C GLY A 193 -3.78 -7.22 -20.63
N LEU A 194 -3.08 -8.18 -21.25
CA LEU A 194 -1.65 -8.03 -21.59
C LEU A 194 -1.40 -6.78 -22.45
N ARG A 195 -2.26 -6.52 -23.44
CA ARG A 195 -2.16 -5.31 -24.28
C ARG A 195 -2.52 -4.03 -23.52
N GLN A 196 -3.44 -4.07 -22.56
CA GLN A 196 -3.77 -2.95 -21.68
C GLN A 196 -2.56 -2.60 -20.80
N VAL A 197 -1.99 -3.56 -20.09
CA VAL A 197 -0.77 -3.40 -19.28
C VAL A 197 0.38 -2.83 -20.12
N ALA A 198 0.67 -3.39 -21.30
CA ALA A 198 1.72 -2.89 -22.21
C ALA A 198 1.49 -1.46 -22.72
N ASN A 199 0.23 -0.99 -22.77
CA ASN A 199 -0.09 0.39 -23.13
C ASN A 199 0.05 1.34 -21.93
N THR A 200 -0.38 0.96 -20.74
CA THR A 200 -0.24 1.79 -19.53
C THR A 200 1.22 1.93 -19.11
N LEU A 201 2.02 0.85 -19.19
CA LEU A 201 3.49 0.91 -19.05
C LEU A 201 4.14 1.85 -20.08
N ALA A 202 3.55 2.02 -21.27
CA ALA A 202 4.02 2.98 -22.26
C ALA A 202 3.76 4.44 -21.88
N VAL A 203 2.69 4.71 -21.11
CA VAL A 203 2.33 6.04 -20.59
C VAL A 203 3.25 6.40 -19.40
N LEU A 204 3.50 5.45 -18.51
CA LEU A 204 4.48 5.59 -17.41
C LEU A 204 5.95 5.67 -17.90
N GLY A 205 6.21 5.38 -19.18
CA GLY A 205 7.57 5.42 -19.77
C GLY A 205 8.41 4.17 -19.57
N LEU A 206 7.88 3.15 -18.87
CA LEU A 206 8.55 1.91 -18.44
C LEU A 206 8.84 0.97 -19.62
N GLY A 207 9.90 1.31 -20.37
CA GLY A 207 10.23 0.69 -21.66
C GLY A 207 10.64 -0.78 -21.58
N ILE A 208 11.31 -1.20 -20.50
CA ILE A 208 11.76 -2.60 -20.33
C ILE A 208 10.59 -3.51 -19.89
N PRO A 209 9.82 -3.20 -18.82
CA PRO A 209 8.62 -3.98 -18.47
C PRO A 209 7.61 -4.08 -19.61
N ARG A 210 7.39 -2.97 -20.34
CA ARG A 210 6.55 -2.96 -21.55
C ARG A 210 7.04 -3.96 -22.61
N LYS A 211 8.35 -4.03 -22.86
CA LYS A 211 8.93 -4.95 -23.85
C LYS A 211 8.65 -6.40 -23.44
N VAL A 212 8.83 -6.74 -22.15
CA VAL A 212 8.57 -8.09 -21.61
C VAL A 212 7.11 -8.49 -21.85
N ILE A 213 6.13 -7.63 -21.50
CA ILE A 213 4.70 -7.92 -21.77
C ILE A 213 4.43 -8.02 -23.28
N THR A 214 5.06 -7.18 -24.11
CA THR A 214 4.88 -7.22 -25.58
C THR A 214 5.38 -8.56 -26.17
N GLU A 215 6.48 -9.09 -25.63
CA GLU A 215 7.01 -10.40 -26.03
C GLU A 215 6.08 -11.55 -25.55
N GLN A 216 5.39 -11.40 -24.41
CA GLN A 216 4.33 -12.34 -24.00
C GLN A 216 3.09 -12.26 -24.90
N VAL A 217 2.68 -11.06 -25.36
CA VAL A 217 1.58 -10.91 -26.33
C VAL A 217 1.89 -11.66 -27.64
N GLU A 218 3.11 -11.50 -28.18
CA GLU A 218 3.54 -12.24 -29.38
C GLU A 218 3.63 -13.76 -29.16
N LEU A 219 3.98 -14.20 -27.93
CA LEU A 219 3.99 -15.62 -27.56
C LEU A 219 2.58 -16.19 -27.46
N VAL A 220 1.67 -15.52 -26.76
CA VAL A 220 0.27 -15.96 -26.57
C VAL A 220 -0.49 -16.04 -27.90
N GLU A 221 -0.38 -15.02 -28.77
CA GLU A 221 -0.97 -15.04 -30.13
C GLU A 221 -0.46 -16.21 -30.99
N LYS A 222 0.77 -16.67 -30.74
CA LYS A 222 1.37 -17.82 -31.42
C LYS A 222 0.93 -19.13 -30.78
N LEU A 223 0.63 -19.18 -29.49
CA LEU A 223 0.17 -20.37 -28.76
C LEU A 223 -1.30 -20.68 -29.04
N SER A 224 -2.18 -19.68 -29.03
CA SER A 224 -3.61 -19.85 -29.33
C SER A 224 -3.88 -20.31 -30.77
N ALA A 225 -2.99 -19.92 -31.69
CA ALA A 225 -3.00 -20.40 -33.09
C ALA A 225 -2.48 -21.84 -33.30
N GLN A 226 -2.00 -22.53 -32.25
CA GLN A 226 -1.50 -23.91 -32.32
C GLN A 226 -2.57 -24.94 -31.92
N ALA A 227 -2.54 -26.11 -32.57
CA ALA A 227 -3.50 -27.19 -32.39
C ALA A 227 -2.97 -28.36 -31.52
N GLU A 228 -1.73 -28.24 -31.04
CA GLU A 228 -1.15 -29.11 -30.01
C GLU A 228 -1.19 -28.33 -28.69
N LEU A 229 -1.51 -29.02 -27.58
CA LEU A 229 -1.55 -28.41 -26.25
C LEU A 229 -0.20 -27.77 -25.91
N VAL A 230 -0.23 -26.55 -25.39
CA VAL A 230 0.98 -25.92 -24.84
C VAL A 230 1.43 -26.66 -23.57
N ASP A 231 2.74 -26.72 -23.37
CA ASP A 231 3.34 -27.29 -22.17
C ASP A 231 3.32 -26.31 -20.99
N ASP A 232 3.20 -26.87 -19.79
CA ASP A 232 3.12 -26.12 -18.53
C ASP A 232 4.39 -25.28 -18.27
N GLY A 233 5.54 -25.66 -18.84
CA GLY A 233 6.77 -24.87 -18.74
C GLY A 233 6.66 -23.54 -19.47
N THR A 234 6.22 -23.55 -20.73
CA THR A 234 5.93 -22.33 -21.50
C THR A 234 4.87 -21.45 -20.82
N LEU A 235 3.90 -22.03 -20.08
CA LEU A 235 2.93 -21.26 -19.30
C LEU A 235 3.56 -20.60 -18.07
N MET A 236 4.42 -21.29 -17.33
CA MET A 236 5.10 -20.72 -16.16
C MET A 236 6.19 -19.71 -16.54
N ASP A 237 6.80 -19.81 -17.73
CA ASP A 237 7.66 -18.75 -18.28
C ASP A 237 6.88 -17.45 -18.51
N ILE A 238 5.61 -17.53 -18.94
CA ILE A 238 4.70 -16.36 -19.03
C ILE A 238 4.40 -15.81 -17.62
N ALA A 239 4.15 -16.67 -16.64
CA ALA A 239 3.92 -16.25 -15.25
C ALA A 239 5.14 -15.52 -14.64
N GLY A 240 6.36 -16.04 -14.86
CA GLY A 240 7.61 -15.39 -14.46
C GLY A 240 7.82 -14.03 -15.12
N ALA A 241 7.38 -13.87 -16.38
CA ALA A 241 7.39 -12.59 -17.08
C ALA A 241 6.38 -11.57 -16.53
N LEU A 242 5.24 -12.03 -16.00
CA LEU A 242 4.29 -11.15 -15.27
C LEU A 242 4.85 -10.72 -13.92
N LEU A 243 5.46 -11.65 -13.15
CA LEU A 243 6.10 -11.36 -11.87
C LEU A 243 7.25 -10.34 -11.97
N TYR A 244 8.08 -10.43 -13.02
CA TYR A 244 9.11 -9.40 -13.28
C TYR A 244 8.51 -8.00 -13.47
N VAL A 245 7.35 -7.89 -14.11
CA VAL A 245 6.71 -6.61 -14.42
C VAL A 245 6.01 -6.02 -13.19
N GLU A 246 5.39 -6.88 -12.37
CA GLU A 246 4.85 -6.51 -11.05
C GLU A 246 5.96 -6.05 -10.09
N ALA A 247 7.06 -6.79 -9.99
CA ALA A 247 8.24 -6.39 -9.21
C ALA A 247 8.82 -5.05 -9.68
N SER A 248 8.81 -4.79 -11.00
CA SER A 248 9.21 -3.50 -11.59
C SER A 248 8.27 -2.35 -11.21
N LEU A 249 6.98 -2.63 -10.92
CA LEU A 249 6.00 -1.64 -10.47
C LEU A 249 6.08 -1.40 -8.96
N ALA A 250 6.27 -2.46 -8.16
CA ALA A 250 6.47 -2.35 -6.71
C ALA A 250 7.72 -1.53 -6.32
N GLY A 251 8.76 -1.52 -7.18
CA GLY A 251 9.92 -0.65 -7.00
C GLY A 251 9.54 0.85 -6.94
N LEU A 252 8.67 1.30 -7.84
CA LEU A 252 8.22 2.70 -7.93
C LEU A 252 7.37 3.14 -6.74
N ASP A 253 6.66 2.18 -6.13
CA ASP A 253 5.89 2.40 -4.90
C ASP A 253 6.83 2.62 -3.71
N SER A 254 7.94 1.86 -3.65
CA SER A 254 8.93 1.91 -2.56
C SER A 254 9.84 3.14 -2.54
N GLU A 255 10.05 3.84 -3.66
CA GLU A 255 10.75 5.14 -3.68
C GLU A 255 10.02 6.22 -2.85
N GLY A 256 8.77 5.97 -2.44
CA GLY A 256 7.99 6.85 -1.56
C GLY A 256 8.58 7.10 -0.17
N GLN A 257 9.44 6.22 0.36
CA GLN A 257 9.82 6.24 1.78
C GLN A 257 11.32 6.52 2.06
N GLN A 258 12.22 6.41 1.08
CA GLN A 258 13.68 6.40 1.34
C GLN A 258 14.46 7.71 1.01
N GLU A 259 13.85 8.73 0.40
CA GLU A 259 14.54 10.01 0.12
C GLU A 259 14.80 10.88 1.38
N SER A 260 14.42 10.43 2.57
CA SER A 260 14.54 11.18 3.83
C SER A 260 15.96 11.23 4.41
N SER A 261 16.93 10.43 3.92
CA SER A 261 18.25 10.32 4.55
C SER A 261 19.39 9.87 3.62
N ALA A 262 19.83 10.75 2.70
CA ALA A 262 21.12 10.62 2.03
C ALA A 262 21.71 12.01 1.73
N ASP A 263 22.91 12.29 2.26
CA ASP A 263 23.59 13.59 2.11
C ASP A 263 24.40 13.65 0.78
N GLU A 264 24.76 14.85 0.34
CA GLU A 264 25.38 15.08 -0.98
C GLU A 264 26.75 14.39 -1.13
N THR A 265 26.96 13.65 -2.24
CA THR A 265 28.00 13.95 -3.27
C THR A 265 28.32 12.77 -4.22
N SER A 266 27.87 12.82 -5.48
CA SER A 266 28.67 12.28 -6.61
C SER A 266 28.28 12.91 -7.96
N ASP A 267 29.21 13.64 -8.57
CA ASP A 267 29.01 14.32 -9.87
C ASP A 267 29.32 13.35 -11.03
N THR A 268 28.38 12.44 -11.32
CA THR A 268 28.50 11.41 -12.37
C THR A 268 27.14 11.26 -13.10
N PRO A 269 27.08 11.06 -14.43
CA PRO A 269 25.80 10.97 -15.13
C PRO A 269 24.97 9.75 -14.69
N ILE A 270 23.91 9.98 -13.92
CA ILE A 270 23.00 8.92 -13.45
C ILE A 270 22.18 8.42 -14.64
N ASN A 271 22.49 7.20 -15.06
CA ASN A 271 21.81 6.53 -16.16
C ASN A 271 20.55 5.83 -15.63
N LEU A 272 19.38 6.50 -15.69
CA LEU A 272 18.14 6.03 -15.07
C LEU A 272 17.80 4.57 -15.41
N GLY A 273 17.89 4.16 -16.68
CA GLY A 273 17.66 2.78 -17.12
C GLY A 273 18.66 1.72 -16.60
N SER A 274 19.61 2.11 -15.74
CA SER A 274 20.44 1.19 -14.93
C SER A 274 20.13 1.24 -13.43
N ARG A 275 19.47 2.31 -12.93
CA ARG A 275 18.83 2.35 -11.61
C ARG A 275 17.52 1.55 -11.64
N GLU A 276 16.63 1.86 -12.58
CA GLU A 276 15.36 1.14 -12.83
C GLU A 276 15.57 -0.38 -12.91
N LEU A 277 16.65 -0.81 -13.59
CA LEU A 277 17.02 -2.21 -13.74
C LEU A 277 17.53 -2.84 -12.42
N GLY A 278 18.24 -2.08 -11.60
CA GLY A 278 18.71 -2.51 -10.28
C GLY A 278 17.58 -2.56 -9.25
N GLU A 279 16.65 -1.61 -9.28
CA GLU A 279 15.47 -1.55 -8.40
C GLU A 279 14.48 -2.68 -8.73
N ALA A 280 14.16 -2.89 -10.01
CA ALA A 280 13.35 -4.03 -10.46
C ALA A 280 14.03 -5.38 -10.16
N SER A 281 15.37 -5.46 -10.30
CA SER A 281 16.14 -6.63 -9.89
C SER A 281 16.04 -6.86 -8.37
N GLY A 282 16.18 -5.81 -7.55
CA GLY A 282 16.08 -5.89 -6.10
C GLY A 282 14.68 -6.31 -5.63
N ALA A 283 13.63 -5.80 -6.27
CA ALA A 283 12.25 -6.22 -6.00
C ALA A 283 12.01 -7.68 -6.37
N LEU A 284 12.46 -8.14 -7.55
CA LEU A 284 12.32 -9.53 -7.97
C LEU A 284 13.16 -10.49 -7.10
N LEU A 285 14.32 -10.06 -6.61
CA LEU A 285 15.11 -10.83 -5.64
C LEU A 285 14.38 -10.98 -4.29
N ARG A 286 13.75 -9.91 -3.77
CA ARG A 286 12.92 -9.98 -2.56
C ARG A 286 11.74 -10.94 -2.75
N GLU A 287 11.03 -10.85 -3.87
CA GLU A 287 9.86 -11.72 -4.12
C GLU A 287 10.26 -13.19 -4.37
N SER A 288 11.41 -13.42 -5.01
CA SER A 288 12.02 -14.75 -5.12
C SER A 288 12.32 -15.36 -3.76
N ARG A 289 12.77 -14.56 -2.77
CA ARG A 289 12.96 -15.02 -1.39
C ARG A 289 11.66 -15.31 -0.66
N ASN A 290 10.67 -14.42 -0.75
CA ASN A 290 9.33 -14.62 -0.17
C ASN A 290 8.75 -15.96 -0.63
N THR A 291 8.91 -16.28 -1.91
CA THR A 291 8.46 -17.54 -2.51
C THR A 291 9.30 -18.76 -2.05
N LEU A 292 10.61 -18.59 -1.80
CA LEU A 292 11.46 -19.65 -1.24
C LEU A 292 11.12 -19.97 0.23
N GLU A 293 10.73 -18.98 1.04
CA GLU A 293 10.28 -19.22 2.42
C GLU A 293 8.97 -20.02 2.46
N GLN A 294 8.08 -19.83 1.47
CA GLN A 294 6.89 -20.66 1.28
C GLN A 294 7.28 -22.12 0.91
N VAL A 295 8.24 -22.30 0.00
CA VAL A 295 8.77 -23.64 -0.37
C VAL A 295 9.38 -24.36 0.84
N LYS A 296 10.16 -23.65 1.65
CA LYS A 296 10.78 -24.14 2.89
C LYS A 296 9.71 -24.50 3.93
N SER A 297 8.68 -23.67 4.11
CA SER A 297 7.55 -23.93 5.00
C SER A 297 6.75 -25.16 4.57
N ALA A 298 6.51 -25.34 3.27
CA ALA A 298 5.90 -26.53 2.69
C ALA A 298 6.72 -27.81 2.97
N ILE A 299 8.05 -27.74 2.86
CA ILE A 299 8.95 -28.86 3.21
C ILE A 299 8.89 -29.15 4.72
N VAL A 300 8.79 -28.13 5.59
CA VAL A 300 8.62 -28.32 7.05
C VAL A 300 7.26 -28.94 7.37
N ASN A 301 6.18 -28.55 6.70
CA ASN A 301 4.86 -29.16 6.88
C ASN A 301 4.82 -30.62 6.39
N PHE A 302 5.48 -30.94 5.28
CA PHE A 302 5.66 -32.32 4.80
C PHE A 302 6.38 -33.22 5.82
N ILE A 303 7.33 -32.66 6.58
CA ILE A 303 7.97 -33.36 7.71
C ILE A 303 6.98 -33.55 8.87
N ALA A 304 6.32 -32.47 9.30
CA ALA A 304 5.43 -32.48 10.46
C ALA A 304 4.18 -33.37 10.26
N SER A 305 3.65 -33.41 9.05
CA SER A 305 2.49 -34.23 8.63
C SER A 305 2.77 -35.73 8.50
N GLN A 306 4.01 -36.17 8.74
CA GLN A 306 4.47 -37.55 8.49
C GLN A 306 4.39 -37.95 7.02
N TRP A 307 5.01 -37.14 6.15
CA TRP A 307 5.22 -37.41 4.72
C TRP A 307 3.96 -37.29 3.85
N ASP A 308 3.03 -36.41 4.21
CA ASP A 308 1.83 -36.17 3.40
C ASP A 308 2.18 -35.34 2.16
N THR A 309 2.26 -35.99 1.00
CA THR A 309 2.66 -35.36 -0.27
C THR A 309 1.80 -34.17 -0.68
N ARG A 310 0.60 -34.00 -0.09
CA ARG A 310 -0.27 -32.83 -0.33
C ARG A 310 0.38 -31.52 0.10
N GLU A 311 1.20 -31.54 1.16
CA GLU A 311 1.91 -30.35 1.67
C GLU A 311 3.02 -29.84 0.72
N ILE A 312 3.41 -30.63 -0.29
CA ILE A 312 4.46 -30.27 -1.27
C ILE A 312 4.00 -30.34 -2.73
N GLU A 313 2.73 -30.66 -3.00
CA GLU A 313 2.19 -30.83 -4.36
C GLU A 313 2.28 -29.55 -5.21
N HIS A 314 2.21 -28.38 -4.57
CA HIS A 314 2.36 -27.05 -5.19
C HIS A 314 3.83 -26.57 -5.32
N VAL A 315 4.79 -27.19 -4.62
CA VAL A 315 6.18 -26.71 -4.54
C VAL A 315 6.92 -26.68 -5.89
N PRO A 316 6.77 -27.65 -6.81
CA PRO A 316 7.39 -27.56 -8.13
C PRO A 316 6.96 -26.32 -8.93
N GLY A 317 5.68 -25.91 -8.81
CA GLY A 317 5.17 -24.69 -9.45
C GLY A 317 5.81 -23.42 -8.91
N LEU A 318 5.99 -23.32 -7.58
CA LEU A 318 6.68 -22.21 -6.93
C LEU A 318 8.14 -22.10 -7.40
N LEU A 319 8.88 -23.22 -7.38
CA LEU A 319 10.28 -23.27 -7.83
C LEU A 319 10.45 -22.89 -9.31
N HIS A 320 9.55 -23.37 -10.17
CA HIS A 320 9.55 -23.05 -11.60
C HIS A 320 9.23 -21.57 -11.85
N SER A 321 8.30 -20.99 -11.07
CA SER A 321 7.94 -19.58 -11.13
C SER A 321 9.12 -18.66 -10.78
N ILE A 322 9.80 -18.93 -9.66
CA ILE A 322 11.04 -18.24 -9.27
C ILE A 322 12.10 -18.38 -10.37
N ARG A 323 12.28 -19.60 -10.92
CA ARG A 323 13.23 -19.89 -12.00
C ARG A 323 12.95 -19.05 -13.25
N GLY A 324 11.68 -18.91 -13.65
CA GLY A 324 11.24 -18.07 -14.76
C GLY A 324 11.64 -16.61 -14.56
N GLY A 325 11.26 -16.03 -13.42
CA GLY A 325 11.63 -14.66 -13.06
C GLY A 325 13.16 -14.44 -13.03
N LEU A 326 13.90 -15.29 -12.31
CA LEU A 326 15.36 -15.18 -12.20
C LEU A 326 16.13 -15.43 -13.51
N SER A 327 15.49 -15.96 -14.56
CA SER A 327 16.09 -16.10 -15.90
C SER A 327 16.10 -14.79 -16.72
N LEU A 328 15.28 -13.80 -16.32
CA LEU A 328 15.25 -12.46 -16.93
C LEU A 328 16.37 -11.55 -16.40
N ILE A 329 16.96 -11.93 -15.27
CA ILE A 329 18.19 -11.39 -14.68
C ILE A 329 19.33 -12.37 -15.07
N PRO A 330 20.60 -11.95 -15.26
CA PRO A 330 21.71 -12.86 -15.60
C PRO A 330 22.17 -13.75 -14.41
N LEU A 331 21.27 -14.59 -13.90
CA LEU A 331 21.46 -15.52 -12.77
C LEU A 331 21.22 -16.99 -13.18
N ASP A 332 21.62 -17.37 -14.40
CA ASP A 332 21.44 -18.69 -15.00
C ASP A 332 21.87 -19.85 -14.08
N ARG A 333 22.92 -19.64 -13.26
CA ARG A 333 23.45 -20.60 -12.28
C ARG A 333 22.42 -20.93 -11.20
N VAL A 334 21.74 -19.92 -10.65
CA VAL A 334 20.70 -20.08 -9.62
C VAL A 334 19.45 -20.72 -10.20
N ALA A 335 19.02 -20.26 -11.39
CA ALA A 335 17.91 -20.87 -12.11
C ALA A 335 18.15 -22.37 -12.39
N SER A 336 19.40 -22.75 -12.69
CA SER A 336 19.80 -24.16 -12.88
C SER A 336 19.75 -24.99 -11.59
N MET A 337 20.01 -24.40 -10.43
CA MET A 337 19.89 -25.06 -9.13
C MET A 337 18.43 -25.29 -8.76
N LEU A 338 17.58 -24.27 -8.92
CA LEU A 338 16.13 -24.37 -8.68
C LEU A 338 15.51 -25.47 -9.55
N ALA A 339 15.88 -25.54 -10.84
CA ALA A 339 15.47 -26.63 -11.74
C ALA A 339 15.93 -28.03 -11.31
N SER A 340 16.96 -28.12 -10.47
CA SER A 340 17.49 -29.40 -9.97
C SER A 340 16.78 -29.82 -8.67
N ALA A 341 16.43 -28.85 -7.80
CA ALA A 341 15.56 -29.06 -6.65
C ALA A 341 14.12 -29.41 -7.06
N GLU A 342 13.57 -28.71 -8.05
CA GLU A 342 12.26 -28.94 -8.70
C GLU A 342 12.13 -30.40 -9.16
N ARG A 343 13.16 -30.94 -9.82
CA ARG A 343 13.22 -32.36 -10.23
C ARG A 343 13.36 -33.32 -9.05
N TYR A 344 14.17 -33.01 -8.03
CA TYR A 344 14.26 -33.89 -6.86
C TYR A 344 12.90 -34.06 -6.17
N ILE A 345 12.17 -32.97 -5.98
CA ILE A 345 10.83 -32.98 -5.36
C ILE A 345 9.83 -33.71 -6.27
N SER A 346 9.84 -33.43 -7.57
CA SER A 346 8.94 -34.07 -8.54
C SER A 346 9.22 -35.57 -8.68
N ASP A 347 10.44 -35.93 -9.09
CA ASP A 347 10.82 -37.30 -9.48
C ASP A 347 10.86 -38.26 -8.28
N VAL A 348 11.31 -37.80 -7.10
CA VAL A 348 11.57 -38.66 -5.93
C VAL A 348 10.43 -38.62 -4.90
N LEU A 349 9.98 -37.41 -4.53
CA LEU A 349 8.99 -37.25 -3.44
C LEU A 349 7.55 -37.41 -3.94
N LEU A 350 7.21 -36.81 -5.09
CA LEU A 350 5.84 -36.84 -5.64
C LEU A 350 5.57 -38.08 -6.52
N ASP A 351 6.37 -38.31 -7.57
CA ASP A 351 6.18 -39.45 -8.49
C ASP A 351 6.69 -40.76 -7.88
N GLY A 352 7.91 -40.77 -7.36
CA GLY A 352 8.49 -41.95 -6.71
C GLY A 352 7.79 -42.36 -5.41
N LYS A 353 7.06 -41.44 -4.76
CA LYS A 353 6.39 -41.60 -3.45
C LYS A 353 7.28 -42.27 -2.39
N GLN A 354 8.58 -41.98 -2.48
CA GLN A 354 9.59 -42.60 -1.65
C GLN A 354 9.77 -41.74 -0.40
N VAL A 355 9.46 -42.30 0.77
CA VAL A 355 9.77 -41.67 2.07
C VAL A 355 11.29 -41.45 2.13
N PRO A 356 11.79 -40.20 2.11
CA PRO A 356 13.22 -39.94 2.14
C PRO A 356 13.75 -40.16 3.55
N ASP A 357 15.04 -40.47 3.68
CA ASP A 357 15.71 -40.42 4.99
C ASP A 357 15.82 -38.96 5.45
N TRP A 358 15.80 -38.72 6.76
CA TRP A 358 15.91 -37.37 7.35
C TRP A 358 17.09 -36.59 6.80
N LYS A 359 18.22 -37.28 6.61
CA LYS A 359 19.44 -36.71 6.02
C LYS A 359 19.25 -36.18 4.59
N GLN A 360 18.35 -36.75 3.80
CA GLN A 360 18.10 -36.27 2.43
C GLN A 360 17.27 -34.98 2.42
N LEU A 361 16.40 -34.78 3.42
CA LEU A 361 15.69 -33.51 3.61
C LEU A 361 16.61 -32.42 4.16
N ASP A 362 17.48 -32.77 5.10
CA ASP A 362 18.52 -31.90 5.67
C ASP A 362 19.34 -31.27 4.53
N ILE A 363 19.83 -32.10 3.61
CA ILE A 363 20.58 -31.70 2.41
C ILE A 363 19.71 -30.88 1.42
N LEU A 364 18.41 -31.15 1.31
CA LEU A 364 17.50 -30.33 0.48
C LEU A 364 17.27 -28.95 1.09
N ALA A 365 17.10 -28.87 2.41
CA ALA A 365 16.94 -27.63 3.16
C ALA A 365 18.22 -26.77 3.11
N ASP A 366 19.40 -27.39 3.25
CA ASP A 366 20.71 -26.77 3.01
C ASP A 366 20.79 -26.14 1.62
N ALA A 367 20.33 -26.86 0.58
CA ALA A 367 20.35 -26.36 -0.80
C ALA A 367 19.39 -25.18 -1.00
N VAL A 368 18.15 -25.27 -0.52
CA VAL A 368 17.14 -24.20 -0.61
C VAL A 368 17.59 -22.97 0.16
N THR A 369 18.05 -23.13 1.40
CA THR A 369 18.51 -22.02 2.26
C THR A 369 19.81 -21.39 1.73
N SER A 370 20.72 -22.18 1.13
CA SER A 370 21.90 -21.61 0.46
C SER A 370 21.52 -20.76 -0.75
N ILE A 371 20.50 -21.14 -1.51
CA ILE A 371 19.97 -20.32 -2.61
C ILE A 371 19.29 -19.06 -2.07
N GLU A 372 18.45 -19.19 -1.04
CA GLU A 372 17.75 -18.07 -0.37
C GLU A 372 18.76 -17.02 0.15
N TYR A 373 19.78 -17.47 0.88
CA TYR A 373 20.82 -16.62 1.47
C TYR A 373 21.73 -15.98 0.41
N TYR A 374 21.99 -16.64 -0.72
CA TYR A 374 22.68 -15.99 -1.84
C TYR A 374 21.83 -14.84 -2.44
N LEU A 375 20.52 -15.07 -2.62
CA LEU A 375 19.61 -14.04 -3.15
C LEU A 375 19.42 -12.88 -2.15
N GLU A 376 19.46 -13.13 -0.84
CA GLU A 376 19.51 -12.12 0.21
C GLU A 376 20.72 -11.20 0.05
N ARG A 377 21.94 -11.76 0.12
CA ARG A 377 23.17 -10.98 0.03
C ARG A 377 23.33 -10.27 -1.30
N LEU A 378 22.77 -10.83 -2.39
CA LEU A 378 22.73 -10.17 -3.69
C LEU A 378 21.77 -8.97 -3.71
N ALA A 379 20.62 -9.05 -3.03
CA ALA A 379 19.69 -7.93 -2.86
C ALA A 379 20.26 -6.82 -1.95
N GLU A 380 21.13 -7.17 -1.00
CA GLU A 380 21.95 -6.24 -0.20
C GLU A 380 23.14 -5.63 -0.98
N GLY A 381 23.36 -6.03 -2.24
CA GLY A 381 24.44 -5.54 -3.08
C GLY A 381 25.82 -6.17 -2.84
N ILE A 382 25.90 -7.26 -2.07
CA ILE A 382 27.15 -7.93 -1.69
C ILE A 382 27.56 -8.90 -2.81
N GLY A 383 28.50 -8.48 -3.67
CA GLY A 383 28.82 -9.17 -4.93
C GLY A 383 29.72 -10.43 -4.86
N GLU A 384 30.41 -10.70 -3.75
CA GLU A 384 31.40 -11.79 -3.66
C GLU A 384 30.89 -12.97 -2.81
N ASN A 385 29.99 -13.78 -3.37
CA ASN A 385 29.24 -14.83 -2.65
C ASN A 385 29.22 -16.22 -3.34
N ASP A 386 30.13 -16.46 -4.28
CA ASP A 386 30.17 -17.65 -5.16
C ASP A 386 30.38 -19.00 -4.41
N SER A 387 30.83 -18.93 -3.15
CA SER A 387 31.00 -20.07 -2.22
C SER A 387 29.68 -20.58 -1.66
N ILE A 388 28.69 -19.72 -1.40
CA ILE A 388 27.37 -20.11 -0.88
C ILE A 388 26.64 -20.97 -1.92
N LEU A 389 26.65 -20.51 -3.18
CA LEU A 389 26.15 -21.27 -4.33
C LEU A 389 26.82 -22.63 -4.51
N ARG A 390 28.07 -22.79 -4.05
CA ARG A 390 28.77 -24.06 -4.12
C ARG A 390 28.22 -25.09 -3.12
N VAL A 391 27.76 -24.65 -1.95
CA VAL A 391 27.08 -25.52 -0.97
C VAL A 391 25.79 -26.08 -1.58
N ALA A 392 24.98 -25.22 -2.23
CA ALA A 392 23.79 -25.67 -2.96
C ALA A 392 24.11 -26.69 -4.07
N GLU A 393 25.16 -26.43 -4.87
CA GLU A 393 25.64 -27.33 -5.92
C GLU A 393 26.07 -28.70 -5.38
N ASP A 394 26.90 -28.73 -4.33
CA ASP A 394 27.40 -29.97 -3.73
C ASP A 394 26.27 -30.75 -3.01
N SER A 395 25.33 -30.06 -2.35
CA SER A 395 24.14 -30.67 -1.75
C SER A 395 23.22 -31.32 -2.81
N LEU A 396 22.84 -30.59 -3.86
CA LEU A 396 22.01 -31.12 -4.95
C LEU A 396 22.70 -32.29 -5.69
N ALA A 397 24.01 -32.20 -5.91
CA ALA A 397 24.79 -33.31 -6.47
C ALA A 397 24.79 -34.55 -5.55
N SER A 398 24.79 -34.37 -4.22
CA SER A 398 24.75 -35.47 -3.25
C SER A 398 23.38 -36.16 -3.16
N LEU A 399 22.28 -35.46 -3.48
CA LEU A 399 20.94 -36.05 -3.68
C LEU A 399 20.83 -36.85 -4.99
N GLY A 400 21.83 -36.76 -5.89
CA GLY A 400 21.82 -37.38 -7.21
C GLY A 400 21.22 -36.50 -8.30
N PHE A 401 21.05 -35.20 -8.06
CA PHE A 401 20.50 -34.21 -9.01
C PHE A 401 21.53 -33.10 -9.30
N PRO A 402 22.67 -33.44 -9.95
CA PRO A 402 23.74 -32.48 -10.22
C PRO A 402 23.30 -31.36 -11.17
N VAL A 403 23.61 -30.12 -10.77
CA VAL A 403 23.20 -28.89 -11.47
C VAL A 403 23.70 -28.89 -12.92
N GLY A 404 22.77 -28.66 -13.87
CA GLY A 404 23.08 -28.59 -15.30
C GLY A 404 23.36 -29.93 -15.98
N ALA A 405 23.15 -31.07 -15.30
CA ALA A 405 23.30 -32.42 -15.84
C ALA A 405 22.00 -33.23 -15.75
N GLU A 406 22.02 -34.48 -16.23
CA GLU A 406 20.94 -35.45 -16.00
C GLU A 406 21.07 -36.07 -14.60
N PRO A 407 19.95 -36.43 -13.93
CA PRO A 407 19.98 -37.10 -12.63
C PRO A 407 20.82 -38.37 -12.65
N THR A 408 21.65 -38.55 -11.63
CA THR A 408 22.40 -39.79 -11.35
C THR A 408 21.63 -40.71 -10.38
N TRP A 409 20.49 -40.25 -9.87
CA TRP A 409 19.56 -41.04 -9.07
C TRP A 409 19.08 -42.30 -9.82
N THR A 410 19.00 -43.42 -9.11
CA THR A 410 18.44 -44.67 -9.64
C THR A 410 17.57 -45.36 -8.60
N GLU A 411 16.35 -45.71 -8.99
CA GLU A 411 15.30 -46.35 -8.19
C GLU A 411 15.82 -47.59 -7.43
N THR A 412 16.20 -47.40 -6.16
CA THR A 412 16.81 -48.46 -5.34
C THR A 412 15.72 -49.33 -4.73
N THR A 413 15.33 -50.36 -5.46
CA THR A 413 14.37 -51.39 -5.01
C THR A 413 14.96 -52.25 -3.89
N ALA A 414 14.65 -51.90 -2.64
CA ALA A 414 15.14 -52.60 -1.46
C ALA A 414 14.48 -53.98 -1.28
N HIS A 415 15.20 -55.07 -1.56
CA HIS A 415 14.88 -56.41 -1.05
C HIS A 415 16.12 -57.34 -0.90
N GLU A 416 16.02 -58.20 0.11
CA GLU A 416 16.90 -59.36 0.44
C GLU A 416 18.38 -59.11 0.79
N GLU A 417 18.68 -59.17 2.09
CA GLU A 417 20.01 -59.52 2.60
C GLU A 417 20.46 -60.90 2.09
N THR A 418 21.68 -61.04 1.59
CA THR A 418 22.42 -62.31 1.68
C THR A 418 23.90 -62.07 2.02
N VAL A 419 24.50 -63.02 2.74
CA VAL A 419 25.76 -62.86 3.50
C VAL A 419 26.88 -63.71 2.90
N ALA A 420 28.14 -63.27 3.09
CA ALA A 420 29.42 -63.97 2.86
C ALA A 420 29.85 -64.14 1.38
N GLU A 421 31.15 -64.15 1.03
CA GLU A 421 32.41 -63.84 1.75
C GLU A 421 33.51 -63.47 0.69
N PRO A 422 34.67 -62.91 1.09
CA PRO A 422 35.64 -62.36 0.13
C PRO A 422 36.61 -63.41 -0.46
N SER A 423 37.12 -63.15 -1.67
CA SER A 423 38.41 -63.72 -2.10
C SER A 423 39.20 -62.79 -3.02
N TYR A 424 40.49 -62.72 -2.74
CA TYR A 424 41.53 -61.87 -3.31
C TYR A 424 42.15 -62.51 -4.56
N GLU A 425 42.73 -61.68 -5.43
CA GLU A 425 43.98 -61.88 -6.23
C GLU A 425 43.99 -60.86 -7.39
N GLN A 426 45.11 -60.36 -7.95
CA GLN A 426 46.47 -60.06 -7.47
C GLN A 426 47.17 -59.28 -8.63
N ASP A 427 48.45 -58.91 -8.47
CA ASP A 427 49.40 -58.57 -9.56
C ASP A 427 49.17 -57.32 -10.46
N GLU A 428 50.21 -56.64 -10.98
CA GLU A 428 51.56 -56.40 -10.45
C GLU A 428 52.25 -55.20 -11.17
N ALA A 429 53.04 -54.43 -10.43
CA ALA A 429 54.28 -53.72 -10.82
C ALA A 429 54.36 -52.67 -11.98
N SER A 430 55.27 -51.69 -11.75
CA SER A 430 56.03 -50.87 -12.75
C SER A 430 55.28 -49.71 -13.46
N VAL A 431 55.82 -48.47 -13.60
CA VAL A 431 57.18 -47.89 -13.38
C VAL A 431 57.11 -46.47 -12.77
N SER A 432 58.17 -46.08 -12.05
CA SER A 432 58.68 -44.72 -11.72
C SER A 432 58.42 -43.60 -12.77
N THR A 433 58.38 -42.28 -12.46
CA THR A 433 59.32 -41.50 -11.59
C THR A 433 58.72 -40.26 -10.90
N ALA A 434 59.24 -39.94 -9.71
CA ALA A 434 59.23 -38.61 -9.05
C ALA A 434 60.47 -37.77 -9.50
N PRO A 435 60.77 -36.52 -9.05
CA PRO A 435 60.30 -35.82 -7.83
C PRO A 435 60.02 -34.29 -7.99
N GLU A 436 60.09 -33.57 -6.86
CA GLU A 436 60.06 -32.11 -6.66
C GLU A 436 58.69 -31.39 -6.83
N GLU A 437 58.32 -30.40 -6.01
CA GLU A 437 58.53 -30.21 -4.56
C GLU A 437 57.50 -29.16 -4.06
N ALA A 438 57.42 -28.93 -2.74
CA ALA A 438 56.37 -28.14 -2.12
C ALA A 438 56.23 -26.68 -2.60
N LYS A 439 54.97 -26.23 -2.67
CA LYS A 439 54.58 -24.97 -2.03
C LYS A 439 53.37 -25.20 -1.12
N SER A 440 53.55 -24.85 0.15
CA SER A 440 52.49 -24.50 1.09
C SER A 440 52.04 -23.04 0.86
N SER A 441 51.13 -22.56 1.72
CA SER A 441 50.56 -21.20 1.77
C SER A 441 49.87 -20.73 0.48
N ASP A 442 48.54 -20.73 0.54
CA ASP A 442 47.68 -19.58 0.22
C ASP A 442 46.30 -19.83 0.87
N SER A 443 45.86 -21.09 0.99
CA SER A 443 44.60 -21.51 1.65
C SER A 443 44.59 -21.47 3.19
N GLU A 444 45.69 -21.12 3.84
CA GLU A 444 45.78 -20.95 5.31
C GLU A 444 45.81 -19.47 5.72
N LEU A 445 45.80 -18.54 4.75
CA LEU A 445 45.90 -17.09 5.00
C LEU A 445 44.55 -16.37 4.99
N LEU A 446 43.47 -17.06 4.58
CA LEU A 446 42.12 -16.49 4.49
C LEU A 446 41.31 -16.72 5.78
N ASP A 447 41.55 -17.83 6.48
CA ASP A 447 40.92 -18.11 7.77
C ASP A 447 41.47 -17.17 8.86
N ASP A 448 42.78 -16.91 8.88
CA ASP A 448 43.47 -16.03 9.85
C ASP A 448 42.96 -14.58 9.86
N GLU A 449 42.50 -14.04 8.72
CA GLU A 449 42.01 -12.66 8.60
C GLU A 449 40.56 -12.53 9.12
N ILE A 450 39.68 -13.46 8.76
CA ILE A 450 38.29 -13.51 9.25
C ILE A 450 38.26 -13.83 10.76
N LEU A 451 39.10 -14.78 11.20
CA LEU A 451 39.32 -15.10 12.61
C LEU A 451 39.92 -13.91 13.38
N GLY A 452 40.78 -13.12 12.72
CA GLY A 452 41.31 -11.86 13.26
C GLY A 452 40.21 -10.85 13.54
N ILE A 453 39.39 -10.54 12.53
CA ILE A 453 38.26 -9.60 12.62
C ILE A 453 37.27 -10.02 13.71
N PHE A 454 36.89 -11.30 13.77
CA PHE A 454 36.00 -11.79 14.83
C PHE A 454 36.60 -11.66 16.24
N VAL A 455 37.91 -11.88 16.41
CA VAL A 455 38.56 -11.69 17.71
C VAL A 455 38.63 -10.21 18.09
N GLU A 456 38.86 -9.30 17.15
CA GLU A 456 38.83 -7.85 17.39
C GLU A 456 37.41 -7.38 17.74
N GLU A 457 36.38 -7.78 16.98
CA GLU A 457 34.97 -7.50 17.27
C GLU A 457 34.53 -8.07 18.63
N ALA A 458 34.92 -9.31 18.95
CA ALA A 458 34.60 -9.93 20.24
C ALA A 458 35.35 -9.29 21.42
N GLU A 459 36.53 -8.70 21.20
CA GLU A 459 37.23 -7.90 22.20
C GLU A 459 36.55 -6.53 22.42
N GLU A 460 36.05 -5.85 21.38
CA GLU A 460 35.24 -4.61 21.51
C GLU A 460 33.89 -4.86 22.20
N VAL A 461 33.20 -5.96 21.86
CA VAL A 461 31.97 -6.40 22.53
C VAL A 461 32.24 -6.74 24.00
N LEU A 462 33.39 -7.32 24.32
CA LEU A 462 33.82 -7.52 25.71
C LEU A 462 34.11 -6.21 26.44
N GLU A 463 34.74 -5.19 25.82
CA GLU A 463 34.90 -3.87 26.45
C GLU A 463 33.54 -3.25 26.81
N THR A 464 32.56 -3.35 25.91
CA THR A 464 31.16 -2.93 26.17
C THR A 464 30.56 -3.64 27.39
N ILE A 465 30.73 -4.95 27.50
CA ILE A 465 30.28 -5.72 28.68
C ILE A 465 31.00 -5.25 29.94
N HIS A 466 32.31 -5.00 29.90
CA HIS A 466 33.08 -4.51 31.05
C HIS A 466 32.69 -3.09 31.51
N GLU A 467 32.13 -2.24 30.65
CA GLU A 467 31.61 -0.93 31.04
C GLU A 467 30.20 -1.02 31.66
N PHE A 468 29.25 -1.67 30.98
CA PHE A 468 27.84 -1.62 31.37
C PHE A 468 27.43 -2.69 32.39
N TYR A 469 28.01 -3.90 32.35
CA TYR A 469 27.64 -4.96 33.31
C TYR A 469 27.91 -4.59 34.78
N PRO A 470 29.05 -3.95 35.15
CA PRO A 470 29.26 -3.47 36.51
C PRO A 470 28.26 -2.41 36.96
N ARG A 471 27.68 -1.61 36.05
CA ARG A 471 26.58 -0.69 36.38
C ARG A 471 25.30 -1.47 36.69
N LEU A 472 24.90 -2.36 35.78
CA LEU A 472 23.70 -3.21 35.92
C LEU A 472 23.72 -4.05 37.21
N ARG A 473 24.89 -4.52 37.63
CA ARG A 473 25.05 -5.27 38.90
C ARG A 473 25.04 -4.37 40.16
N GLN A 474 25.38 -3.09 40.04
CA GLN A 474 25.28 -2.14 41.16
C GLN A 474 23.88 -1.51 41.26
N ASN A 475 23.16 -1.42 40.14
CA ASN A 475 21.79 -0.95 40.05
C ASN A 475 21.00 -1.85 39.09
N HIS A 476 20.24 -2.79 39.65
CA HIS A 476 19.50 -3.79 38.86
C HIS A 476 18.39 -3.17 37.98
N ASP A 477 17.97 -1.93 38.28
CA ASP A 477 16.96 -1.18 37.53
C ASP A 477 17.58 -0.22 36.48
N ASP A 478 18.91 -0.26 36.25
CA ASP A 478 19.60 0.52 35.21
C ASP A 478 19.25 0.00 33.80
N ARG A 479 18.12 0.47 33.26
CA ARG A 479 17.60 0.09 31.94
C ARG A 479 18.54 0.42 30.77
N GLU A 480 19.39 1.44 30.89
CA GLU A 480 20.43 1.73 29.88
C GLU A 480 21.49 0.62 29.89
N ALA A 481 22.02 0.29 31.07
CA ALA A 481 23.00 -0.78 31.22
C ALA A 481 22.44 -2.17 30.88
N LEU A 482 21.17 -2.45 31.19
CA LEU A 482 20.49 -3.69 30.81
C LEU A 482 20.39 -3.83 29.28
N THR A 483 20.06 -2.74 28.59
CA THR A 483 19.91 -2.71 27.13
C THR A 483 21.25 -2.94 26.42
N GLU A 484 22.31 -2.25 26.82
CA GLU A 484 23.63 -2.40 26.19
C GLU A 484 24.30 -3.75 26.51
N VAL A 485 24.12 -4.30 27.72
CA VAL A 485 24.59 -5.68 28.02
C VAL A 485 23.83 -6.71 27.17
N ARG A 486 22.50 -6.60 27.05
CA ARG A 486 21.69 -7.47 26.17
C ARG A 486 22.09 -7.35 24.71
N ARG A 487 22.38 -6.13 24.24
CA ARG A 487 22.89 -5.85 22.88
C ARG A 487 24.25 -6.49 22.63
N ALA A 488 25.17 -6.42 23.59
CA ALA A 488 26.49 -7.05 23.49
C ALA A 488 26.39 -8.58 23.31
N PHE A 489 25.53 -9.25 24.08
CA PHE A 489 25.26 -10.69 23.88
C PHE A 489 24.60 -10.99 22.52
N HIS A 490 23.69 -10.13 22.04
CA HIS A 490 23.11 -10.26 20.70
C HIS A 490 24.18 -10.17 19.59
N THR A 491 25.13 -9.23 19.69
CA THR A 491 26.24 -9.10 18.73
C THR A 491 27.13 -10.35 18.74
N LEU A 492 27.54 -10.82 19.93
CA LEU A 492 28.40 -12.00 20.09
C LEU A 492 27.75 -13.30 19.55
N LYS A 493 26.42 -13.41 19.66
CA LYS A 493 25.59 -14.45 19.03
C LYS A 493 25.67 -14.40 17.51
N GLY A 494 25.58 -13.21 16.92
CA GLY A 494 25.64 -12.99 15.48
C GLY A 494 27.01 -13.32 14.90
N SER A 495 28.06 -12.63 15.37
CA SER A 495 29.43 -12.81 14.87
C SER A 495 29.98 -14.20 15.17
N GLY A 496 29.67 -14.76 16.35
CA GLY A 496 30.04 -16.14 16.71
C GLY A 496 29.46 -17.20 15.79
N ARG A 497 28.20 -17.06 15.35
CA ARG A 497 27.60 -17.96 14.35
C ARG A 497 28.20 -17.75 12.96
N LEU A 498 28.46 -16.51 12.57
CA LEU A 498 29.01 -16.15 11.25
C LEU A 498 30.37 -16.79 10.96
N VAL A 499 31.25 -16.92 11.97
CA VAL A 499 32.56 -17.60 11.82
C VAL A 499 32.56 -19.08 12.21
N GLY A 500 31.41 -19.67 12.56
CA GLY A 500 31.33 -21.07 12.99
C GLY A 500 31.80 -21.35 14.43
N ALA A 501 31.93 -20.33 15.28
CA ALA A 501 32.17 -20.47 16.71
C ALA A 501 30.87 -20.83 17.46
N THR A 502 30.26 -21.97 17.13
CA THR A 502 28.91 -22.37 17.60
C THR A 502 28.75 -22.29 19.11
N SER A 503 29.69 -22.85 19.89
CA SER A 503 29.66 -22.81 21.36
C SER A 503 29.66 -21.39 21.95
N ILE A 504 30.21 -20.39 21.24
CA ILE A 504 30.12 -18.98 21.65
C ILE A 504 28.75 -18.42 21.29
N GLY A 505 28.27 -18.67 20.07
CA GLY A 505 26.99 -18.15 19.58
C GLY A 505 25.76 -18.70 20.32
N GLU A 506 25.81 -19.97 20.73
CA GLU A 506 24.76 -20.65 21.50
C GLU A 506 24.73 -20.16 22.96
N LEU A 507 25.91 -20.05 23.60
CA LEU A 507 26.01 -19.49 24.94
C LEU A 507 25.53 -18.04 24.99
N ALA A 508 25.95 -17.22 24.02
CA ALA A 508 25.50 -15.83 23.90
C ALA A 508 23.99 -15.71 23.70
N TRP A 509 23.38 -16.57 22.87
CA TRP A 509 21.92 -16.59 22.68
C TRP A 509 21.15 -16.98 23.95
N SER A 510 21.64 -17.98 24.71
CA SER A 510 20.97 -18.41 25.95
C SER A 510 20.94 -17.30 27.01
N VAL A 511 22.01 -16.49 27.11
CA VAL A 511 22.06 -15.30 27.99
C VAL A 511 21.27 -14.12 27.43
N GLU A 512 21.27 -13.88 26.11
CA GLU A 512 20.41 -12.87 25.48
C GLU A 512 18.93 -13.13 25.81
N ASN A 513 18.48 -14.38 25.66
CA ASN A 513 17.11 -14.80 25.96
C ASN A 513 16.74 -14.61 27.45
N LEU A 514 17.66 -14.91 28.36
CA LEU A 514 17.48 -14.66 29.79
C LEU A 514 17.36 -13.15 30.11
N LEU A 515 18.17 -12.31 29.47
CA LEU A 515 18.14 -10.86 29.67
C LEU A 515 16.91 -10.19 29.03
N ASN A 516 16.46 -10.65 27.86
CA ASN A 516 15.20 -10.19 27.24
C ASN A 516 14.05 -10.33 28.26
N ARG A 517 13.92 -11.49 28.89
CA ARG A 517 12.87 -11.78 29.87
C ARG A 517 12.94 -10.95 31.16
N VAL A 518 14.05 -10.27 31.41
CA VAL A 518 14.23 -9.28 32.49
C VAL A 518 13.85 -7.87 32.03
N ILE A 519 14.14 -7.50 30.78
CA ILE A 519 13.64 -6.26 30.14
C ILE A 519 12.11 -6.27 30.14
N ASP A 520 11.52 -7.40 29.75
CA ASP A 520 10.08 -7.66 29.67
C ASP A 520 9.42 -7.86 31.06
N GLN A 521 10.18 -7.71 32.15
CA GLN A 521 9.76 -7.89 33.55
C GLN A 521 9.17 -9.27 33.92
N THR A 522 9.16 -10.24 32.99
CA THR A 522 8.67 -11.62 33.26
C THR A 522 9.51 -12.36 34.29
N ILE A 523 10.76 -11.93 34.49
CA ILE A 523 11.71 -12.41 35.50
C ILE A 523 12.33 -11.20 36.19
N ARG A 524 12.43 -11.23 37.53
CA ARG A 524 13.18 -10.19 38.29
C ARG A 524 14.68 -10.51 38.29
N PRO A 525 15.58 -9.51 38.25
CA PRO A 525 17.02 -9.73 38.43
C PRO A 525 17.34 -10.44 39.76
N THR A 526 17.92 -11.65 39.71
CA THR A 526 18.31 -12.43 40.91
C THR A 526 19.83 -12.50 41.07
N GLU A 527 20.31 -12.74 42.29
CA GLU A 527 21.75 -12.94 42.54
C GLU A 527 22.31 -14.16 41.80
N ASP A 528 21.52 -15.21 41.62
CA ASP A 528 21.86 -16.38 40.79
C ASP A 528 22.06 -16.03 39.30
N MET A 529 21.31 -15.05 38.78
CA MET A 529 21.39 -14.58 37.40
C MET A 529 22.68 -13.78 37.19
N PHE A 530 23.01 -12.87 38.11
CA PHE A 530 24.31 -12.18 38.10
C PHE A 530 25.48 -13.15 38.30
N THR A 531 25.30 -14.20 39.10
CA THR A 531 26.32 -15.25 39.27
C THR A 531 26.52 -16.05 37.97
N LEU A 532 25.46 -16.37 37.23
CA LEU A 532 25.56 -16.98 35.90
C LEU A 532 26.25 -16.05 34.89
N VAL A 533 25.87 -14.75 34.84
CA VAL A 533 26.48 -13.79 33.91
C VAL A 533 27.95 -13.53 34.25
N ASP A 534 28.36 -13.57 35.53
CA ASP A 534 29.77 -13.59 35.94
C ASP A 534 30.53 -14.79 35.35
N GLU A 535 29.97 -16.00 35.48
CA GLU A 535 30.58 -17.24 35.00
C GLU A 535 30.72 -17.23 33.47
N VAL A 536 29.71 -16.74 32.75
CA VAL A 536 29.74 -16.56 31.30
C VAL A 536 30.78 -15.50 30.88
N ASN A 537 30.81 -14.34 31.54
CA ASN A 537 31.78 -13.28 31.28
C ASN A 537 33.23 -13.73 31.58
N ALA A 538 33.43 -14.65 32.53
CA ALA A 538 34.72 -15.28 32.78
C ALA A 538 35.09 -16.37 31.75
N ARG A 539 34.10 -17.06 31.16
CA ARG A 539 34.28 -18.14 30.18
C ARG A 539 34.48 -17.63 28.74
N ILE A 540 33.80 -16.58 28.31
CA ILE A 540 33.92 -16.04 26.94
C ILE A 540 35.37 -15.72 26.55
N PRO A 541 36.19 -15.02 27.37
CA PRO A 541 37.59 -14.75 27.06
C PRO A 541 38.48 -16.00 27.02
N SER A 542 38.02 -17.19 27.44
CA SER A 542 38.71 -18.46 27.17
C SER A 542 38.15 -19.19 25.94
N LEU A 543 36.86 -19.13 25.68
CA LEU A 543 36.27 -19.66 24.44
C LEU A 543 36.85 -18.99 23.19
N ILE A 544 36.99 -17.66 23.19
CA ILE A 544 37.62 -16.91 22.07
C ILE A 544 39.06 -17.38 21.81
N ARG A 545 39.81 -17.73 22.87
CA ARG A 545 41.17 -18.27 22.76
C ARG A 545 41.20 -19.74 22.33
N GLU A 546 40.28 -20.56 22.84
CA GLU A 546 40.12 -21.96 22.43
C GLU A 546 39.77 -22.03 20.93
N PHE A 547 38.85 -21.19 20.46
CA PHE A 547 38.50 -21.03 19.05
C PHE A 547 39.69 -20.52 18.20
N LYS A 548 40.42 -19.50 18.68
CA LYS A 548 41.64 -18.98 18.04
C LYS A 548 42.79 -20.00 17.95
N ASP A 549 42.86 -20.93 18.90
CA ASP A 549 43.78 -22.07 18.88
C ASP A 549 43.21 -23.28 18.09
N GLY A 550 42.11 -23.11 17.34
CA GLY A 550 41.53 -24.10 16.43
C GLY A 550 40.59 -25.12 17.09
N GLN A 551 40.03 -24.84 18.27
CA GLN A 551 39.15 -25.75 19.01
C GLN A 551 37.70 -25.23 18.98
N THR A 552 36.85 -25.91 18.22
CA THR A 552 35.47 -25.47 17.94
C THR A 552 34.42 -25.96 18.95
N ALA A 553 34.75 -26.95 19.78
CA ALA A 553 33.86 -27.50 20.80
C ALA A 553 34.31 -27.04 22.20
N GLY A 554 33.84 -25.86 22.61
CA GLY A 554 34.09 -25.34 23.96
C GLY A 554 33.09 -25.91 24.96
N ASP A 555 33.55 -26.36 26.12
CA ASP A 555 32.65 -26.81 27.19
C ASP A 555 31.84 -25.62 27.74
N VAL A 556 30.54 -25.62 27.45
CA VAL A 556 29.54 -24.58 27.77
C VAL A 556 28.15 -25.12 28.14
N GLU A 557 27.90 -26.43 28.02
CA GLU A 557 26.56 -27.02 28.16
C GLU A 557 25.95 -26.73 29.54
N GLU A 558 26.73 -26.77 30.62
CA GLU A 558 26.26 -26.47 31.98
C GLU A 558 25.78 -25.02 32.13
N LEU A 559 26.42 -24.07 31.43
CA LEU A 559 26.03 -22.65 31.46
C LEU A 559 24.77 -22.39 30.63
N ILE A 560 24.64 -23.02 29.46
CA ILE A 560 23.44 -22.94 28.60
C ILE A 560 22.23 -23.52 29.35
N ASN A 561 22.34 -24.74 29.86
CA ASN A 561 21.25 -25.38 30.63
C ASN A 561 20.85 -24.55 31.86
N ARG A 562 21.81 -23.90 32.54
CA ARG A 562 21.52 -23.00 33.66
C ARG A 562 20.80 -21.72 33.20
N ALA A 563 21.20 -21.10 32.10
CA ALA A 563 20.51 -19.94 31.52
C ALA A 563 19.06 -20.28 31.14
N GLU A 564 18.85 -21.42 30.47
CA GLU A 564 17.52 -21.88 30.04
C GLU A 564 16.62 -22.29 31.21
N ALA A 565 17.17 -22.92 32.26
CA ALA A 565 16.43 -23.24 33.49
C ALA A 565 16.00 -21.97 34.25
N MET A 566 16.87 -20.96 34.30
CA MET A 566 16.53 -19.67 34.90
C MET A 566 15.49 -18.92 34.06
N ALA A 567 15.59 -18.95 32.73
CA ALA A 567 14.59 -18.37 31.84
C ALA A 567 13.22 -19.08 31.99
N THR A 568 13.18 -20.41 32.03
CA THR A 568 11.91 -21.16 32.04
C THR A 568 11.13 -21.10 33.36
N THR A 569 11.72 -20.61 34.44
CA THR A 569 11.07 -20.55 35.77
C THR A 569 10.02 -19.44 35.85
N ARG A 570 8.74 -19.81 36.05
CA ARG A 570 7.65 -18.89 36.44
C ARG A 570 7.60 -18.69 37.96
N ARG A 571 7.00 -17.58 38.39
CA ARG A 571 6.83 -17.17 39.81
C ARG A 571 6.32 -18.29 40.72
N THR A 572 7.00 -18.48 41.85
CA THR A 572 6.45 -19.09 43.07
C THR A 572 6.90 -18.26 44.27
N ASP A 573 5.99 -17.46 44.84
CA ASP A 573 6.30 -16.53 45.93
C ASP A 573 5.96 -17.18 47.31
N ASP A 574 6.91 -17.04 48.25
CA ASP A 574 6.83 -17.10 49.72
C ASP A 574 6.58 -18.38 50.59
N ASP A 575 7.40 -18.44 51.65
CA ASP A 575 7.25 -18.95 53.03
C ASP A 575 6.91 -20.43 53.40
N ALA A 576 7.98 -21.23 53.43
CA ALA A 576 8.56 -21.81 54.67
C ALA A 576 8.00 -23.07 55.40
N VAL A 577 8.94 -23.93 55.81
CA VAL A 577 9.27 -24.35 57.22
C VAL A 577 9.78 -25.82 57.31
N THR A 578 10.82 -26.04 58.14
CA THR A 578 11.44 -27.32 58.60
C THR A 578 12.29 -28.16 57.62
N ALA A 579 13.45 -28.73 58.01
CA ALA A 579 14.28 -28.54 59.22
C ALA A 579 15.68 -29.20 59.10
N GLN A 580 16.64 -28.70 59.90
CA GLN A 580 17.96 -29.27 60.24
C GLN A 580 19.01 -29.32 59.09
N ASP A 581 20.30 -28.97 59.28
CA ASP A 581 21.05 -28.70 60.52
C ASP A 581 22.13 -27.60 60.35
N ILE A 582 22.71 -27.12 61.46
CA ILE A 582 23.73 -26.05 61.61
C ILE A 582 25.09 -26.65 62.08
N PRO A 583 26.20 -25.90 62.32
CA PRO A 583 26.57 -24.48 62.12
C PRO A 583 27.91 -24.34 61.31
N GLU A 584 28.78 -23.30 61.28
CA GLU A 584 29.27 -22.22 62.18
C GLU A 584 29.96 -21.07 61.36
N VAL A 585 30.16 -19.82 61.82
CA VAL A 585 29.51 -18.96 62.84
C VAL A 585 30.12 -17.52 62.86
N GLU A 586 29.39 -16.50 63.33
CA GLU A 586 29.84 -15.21 63.94
C GLU A 586 30.66 -14.15 63.14
N ASP A 587 30.50 -12.81 63.34
CA ASP A 587 29.40 -12.02 63.94
C ASP A 587 29.52 -10.48 63.74
N THR A 588 28.42 -9.76 64.00
CA THR A 588 28.30 -8.41 64.62
C THR A 588 28.58 -7.06 63.90
N VAL A 589 27.67 -6.12 64.23
CA VAL A 589 27.75 -4.64 64.48
C VAL A 589 27.79 -3.55 63.37
N ALA A 590 26.59 -3.04 63.05
CA ALA A 590 26.00 -1.75 63.53
C ALA A 590 26.36 -0.35 62.98
N ASP A 591 25.27 0.40 62.70
CA ASP A 591 24.91 1.77 63.19
C ASP A 591 25.15 3.06 62.36
N SER A 592 24.18 3.98 62.53
CA SER A 592 24.17 5.46 62.37
C SER A 592 24.56 6.16 61.06
N GLY A 593 23.61 6.96 60.52
CA GLY A 593 23.63 8.41 60.81
C GLY A 593 23.42 9.42 59.65
N GLU A 594 22.42 10.31 59.84
CA GLU A 594 22.38 11.77 59.49
C GLU A 594 22.67 12.21 58.03
N GLU A 595 21.69 12.76 57.29
CA GLU A 595 21.15 14.15 57.29
C GLU A 595 21.96 15.16 56.45
N GLU A 596 21.29 15.83 55.49
CA GLU A 596 21.33 17.31 55.36
C GLU A 596 20.15 17.84 54.53
N GLN A 597 19.66 19.05 54.88
CA GLN A 597 18.68 19.84 54.12
C GLN A 597 19.22 21.28 54.01
N GLU A 598 18.89 22.01 52.94
CA GLU A 598 18.65 23.46 53.08
C GLU A 598 17.63 23.96 52.04
N THR A 599 17.03 25.13 52.28
CA THR A 599 15.79 25.59 51.63
C THR A 599 15.87 27.10 51.24
N PRO A 600 14.79 27.93 51.10
CA PRO A 600 14.63 28.73 49.88
C PRO A 600 14.59 30.25 50.13
N GLU A 601 14.31 31.06 49.10
CA GLU A 601 13.83 32.44 49.28
C GLU A 601 12.85 32.88 48.16
N SER A 602 12.06 33.93 48.41
CA SER A 602 10.98 34.44 47.56
C SER A 602 10.83 35.97 47.74
N ILE A 603 9.94 36.62 46.95
CA ILE A 603 9.10 37.83 47.25
C ILE A 603 8.63 38.48 45.91
N VAL A 604 7.33 38.59 45.55
CA VAL A 604 6.28 39.62 45.85
C VAL A 604 6.70 41.12 45.64
N GLU A 605 5.88 42.14 45.35
CA GLU A 605 4.41 42.37 45.45
C GLU A 605 3.94 43.63 44.63
N GLU A 606 2.65 43.70 44.26
CA GLU A 606 1.76 44.91 44.20
C GLU A 606 2.03 46.13 43.24
N ALA A 607 1.07 47.01 42.85
CA ALA A 607 -0.40 47.12 43.07
C ALA A 607 -1.15 48.03 42.03
N THR A 608 -2.40 47.65 41.66
CA THR A 608 -3.72 48.40 41.57
C THR A 608 -3.84 49.87 41.04
N VAL A 609 -4.99 50.49 40.72
CA VAL A 609 -6.42 50.40 41.16
C VAL A 609 -7.45 50.98 40.13
N GLU A 610 -8.68 50.41 40.13
CA GLU A 610 -10.04 51.03 39.93
C GLU A 610 -10.39 51.82 38.62
N ALA A 611 -11.64 51.91 38.10
CA ALA A 611 -12.95 51.21 38.19
C ALA A 611 -13.98 51.98 37.27
N VAL A 612 -15.23 51.61 36.89
CA VAL A 612 -16.19 50.50 37.13
C VAL A 612 -17.23 50.42 35.95
N SER A 613 -17.93 49.28 35.82
CA SER A 613 -19.32 49.04 35.29
C SER A 613 -19.75 49.51 33.88
N ASP A 614 -20.17 48.55 33.03
CA ASP A 614 -21.59 48.15 32.92
C ASP A 614 -21.69 46.65 32.51
N GLU A 615 -22.89 46.05 32.46
CA GLU A 615 -23.10 44.58 32.34
C GLU A 615 -23.25 44.02 30.90
N SER A 616 -23.16 42.68 30.77
CA SER A 616 -23.50 41.79 29.64
C SER A 616 -22.51 41.59 28.46
N ALA A 617 -21.72 40.51 28.53
CA ALA A 617 -21.22 39.66 27.44
C ALA A 617 -20.78 38.29 28.03
N ASP A 618 -20.54 37.29 27.19
CA ASP A 618 -20.33 35.88 27.57
C ASP A 618 -19.02 35.59 28.35
N ASP A 619 -19.04 34.53 29.17
CA ASP A 619 -17.93 34.01 29.98
C ASP A 619 -18.06 32.47 30.08
N ASP A 620 -17.88 31.77 28.94
CA ASP A 620 -18.01 30.30 28.82
C ASP A 620 -17.02 29.69 27.78
N ASP A 621 -16.03 30.48 27.30
CA ASP A 621 -14.99 30.06 26.32
C ASP A 621 -13.58 30.48 26.79
N LEU A 622 -13.12 29.84 27.87
CA LEU A 622 -11.70 29.88 28.25
C LEU A 622 -10.91 28.89 27.37
N ILE A 623 -10.53 29.35 26.16
CA ILE A 623 -9.38 28.78 25.44
C ILE A 623 -8.21 28.84 26.42
N ASP A 624 -7.55 27.72 26.71
CA ASP A 624 -6.49 27.68 27.72
C ASP A 624 -5.40 28.72 27.39
N ASP A 625 -4.95 29.48 28.40
CA ASP A 625 -3.95 30.52 28.21
C ASP A 625 -2.63 29.90 27.67
N GLU A 626 -2.33 28.64 28.04
CA GLU A 626 -1.20 27.85 27.51
C GLU A 626 -1.36 27.51 26.01
N ILE A 627 -2.58 27.12 25.59
CA ILE A 627 -2.89 26.81 24.17
C ILE A 627 -2.88 28.08 23.31
N LEU A 628 -3.32 29.21 23.87
CA LEU A 628 -3.28 30.51 23.21
C LEU A 628 -1.84 31.02 23.05
N GLU A 629 -0.98 30.86 24.06
CA GLU A 629 0.44 31.22 23.99
C GLU A 629 1.16 30.40 22.90
N ILE A 630 0.95 29.08 22.86
CA ILE A 630 1.49 28.18 21.82
C ILE A 630 1.07 28.61 20.41
N PHE A 631 -0.22 28.94 20.19
CA PHE A 631 -0.68 29.41 18.88
C PHE A 631 -0.06 30.75 18.46
N VAL A 632 0.14 31.68 19.39
CA VAL A 632 0.74 32.98 19.09
C VAL A 632 2.22 32.84 18.75
N GLU A 633 2.95 31.91 19.40
CA GLU A 633 4.32 31.56 19.01
C GLU A 633 4.37 30.90 17.62
N GLU A 634 3.55 29.87 17.36
CA GLU A 634 3.49 29.17 16.06
C GLU A 634 3.11 30.12 14.91
N ALA A 635 2.08 30.96 15.10
CA ALA A 635 1.69 31.98 14.13
C ALA A 635 2.81 33.01 13.89
N GLY A 636 3.65 33.27 14.90
CA GLY A 636 4.85 34.09 14.78
C GLY A 636 5.89 33.50 13.81
N GLU A 637 6.27 32.23 14.02
CA GLU A 637 7.23 31.51 13.17
C GLU A 637 6.74 31.37 11.72
N VAL A 638 5.44 31.08 11.55
CA VAL A 638 4.83 30.97 10.23
C VAL A 638 4.77 32.34 9.52
N LEU A 639 4.52 33.44 10.25
CA LEU A 639 4.59 34.79 9.68
C LEU A 639 6.01 35.20 9.29
N ASP A 640 7.06 34.78 10.01
CA ASP A 640 8.45 35.00 9.59
C ASP A 640 8.82 34.14 8.35
N THR A 641 8.28 32.93 8.24
CA THR A 641 8.39 32.11 7.01
C THR A 641 7.78 32.84 5.80
N ILE A 642 6.58 33.42 5.94
CA ILE A 642 5.95 34.20 4.85
C ILE A 642 6.81 35.45 4.52
N ARG A 643 7.38 36.13 5.52
CA ARG A 643 8.25 37.32 5.32
C ARG A 643 9.56 36.99 4.58
N GLU A 644 10.07 35.76 4.69
CA GLU A 644 11.25 35.32 3.93
C GLU A 644 10.91 34.97 2.48
N TYR A 645 9.92 34.08 2.27
CA TYR A 645 9.66 33.49 0.95
C TYR A 645 8.74 34.31 0.05
N LEU A 646 7.75 35.05 0.56
CA LEU A 646 6.85 35.84 -0.28
C LEU A 646 7.61 36.91 -1.11
N PRO A 647 8.62 37.65 -0.58
CA PRO A 647 9.43 38.57 -1.38
C PRO A 647 10.34 37.91 -2.43
N MET A 648 10.51 36.58 -2.40
CA MET A 648 11.17 35.81 -3.48
C MET A 648 10.15 35.49 -4.56
N LEU A 649 9.00 34.92 -4.19
CA LEU A 649 7.89 34.59 -5.07
C LEU A 649 7.39 35.82 -5.87
N LEU A 650 7.29 36.99 -5.23
CA LEU A 650 6.91 38.27 -5.87
C LEU A 650 7.98 38.87 -6.79
N ARG A 651 9.22 38.34 -6.79
CA ARG A 651 10.28 38.74 -7.73
C ARG A 651 10.41 37.78 -8.90
N GLN A 652 10.07 36.51 -8.68
CA GLN A 652 10.14 35.45 -9.66
C GLN A 652 8.93 34.53 -9.49
N HIS A 653 7.88 34.80 -10.27
CA HIS A 653 6.60 34.09 -10.21
C HIS A 653 6.70 32.58 -10.56
N ASP A 654 7.82 32.15 -11.13
CA ASP A 654 8.18 30.76 -11.42
C ASP A 654 9.06 30.08 -10.34
N ASP A 655 9.39 30.77 -9.23
CA ASP A 655 10.10 30.18 -8.09
C ASP A 655 9.19 29.21 -7.32
N ARG A 656 9.28 27.93 -7.71
CA ARG A 656 8.54 26.82 -7.07
C ARG A 656 8.93 26.58 -5.61
N SER A 657 10.13 26.97 -5.19
CA SER A 657 10.55 26.82 -3.79
C SER A 657 9.82 27.85 -2.92
N ALA A 658 9.86 29.12 -3.32
CA ALA A 658 9.12 30.18 -2.65
C ALA A 658 7.60 29.97 -2.70
N LEU A 659 7.06 29.45 -3.80
CA LEU A 659 5.64 29.07 -3.90
C LEU A 659 5.28 27.94 -2.92
N SER A 660 6.13 26.92 -2.79
CA SER A 660 5.92 25.80 -1.86
C SER A 660 5.89 26.26 -0.41
N GLU A 661 6.89 27.03 0.04
CA GLU A 661 6.95 27.46 1.44
C GLU A 661 5.87 28.48 1.81
N VAL A 662 5.49 29.38 0.89
CA VAL A 662 4.32 30.26 1.11
C VAL A 662 3.03 29.45 1.21
N ARG A 663 2.81 28.45 0.34
CA ARG A 663 1.63 27.55 0.42
C ARG A 663 1.63 26.71 1.70
N ARG A 664 2.80 26.22 2.14
CA ARG A 664 2.99 25.48 3.39
C ARG A 664 2.65 26.35 4.61
N ALA A 665 3.10 27.61 4.63
CA ALA A 665 2.79 28.55 5.70
C ALA A 665 1.27 28.79 5.84
N PHE A 666 0.55 29.02 4.73
CA PHE A 666 -0.92 29.13 4.77
C PHE A 666 -1.60 27.82 5.19
N HIS A 667 -1.06 26.66 4.82
CA HIS A 667 -1.55 25.37 5.32
C HIS A 667 -1.40 25.23 6.85
N THR A 668 -0.27 25.66 7.42
CA THR A 668 -0.05 25.62 8.88
C THR A 668 -1.00 26.55 9.62
N LEU A 669 -1.13 27.83 9.21
CA LEU A 669 -2.06 28.80 9.83
C LEU A 669 -3.52 28.35 9.79
N LYS A 670 -3.94 27.66 8.73
CA LYS A 670 -5.25 26.97 8.63
C LYS A 670 -5.39 25.86 9.67
N GLY A 671 -4.34 25.05 9.87
CA GLY A 671 -4.33 23.93 10.81
C GLY A 671 -4.40 24.39 12.26
N SER A 672 -3.42 25.18 12.70
CA SER A 672 -3.35 25.68 14.08
C SER A 672 -4.47 26.65 14.40
N GLY A 673 -4.83 27.55 13.46
CA GLY A 673 -5.95 28.47 13.63
C GLY A 673 -7.30 27.78 13.83
N ARG A 674 -7.57 26.68 13.12
CA ARG A 674 -8.78 25.86 13.38
C ARG A 674 -8.67 25.04 14.67
N MET A 675 -7.47 24.62 15.08
CA MET A 675 -7.26 23.85 16.30
C MET A 675 -7.61 24.66 17.57
N VAL A 676 -7.23 25.95 17.62
CA VAL A 676 -7.46 26.83 18.77
C VAL A 676 -8.71 27.71 18.68
N GLY A 677 -9.51 27.58 17.61
CA GLY A 677 -10.73 28.38 17.43
C GLY A 677 -10.51 29.78 16.83
N ALA A 678 -9.32 30.10 16.33
CA ALA A 678 -9.03 31.33 15.57
C ALA A 678 -9.60 31.27 14.13
N LEU A 679 -10.91 31.02 14.02
CA LEU A 679 -11.60 30.71 12.74
C LEU A 679 -11.37 31.77 11.65
N VAL A 680 -11.33 33.05 12.01
CA VAL A 680 -11.09 34.17 11.07
C VAL A 680 -9.68 34.09 10.43
N VAL A 681 -8.68 33.58 11.16
CA VAL A 681 -7.35 33.30 10.60
C VAL A 681 -7.39 32.02 9.77
N GLY A 682 -8.07 30.97 10.28
CA GLY A 682 -8.13 29.65 9.65
C GLY A 682 -8.80 29.62 8.28
N GLU A 683 -9.96 30.28 8.12
CA GLU A 683 -10.69 30.32 6.86
C GLU A 683 -10.01 31.22 5.82
N LEU A 684 -9.48 32.37 6.24
CA LEU A 684 -8.68 33.24 5.38
C LEU A 684 -7.45 32.47 4.84
N ALA A 685 -6.72 31.77 5.72
CA ALA A 685 -5.57 30.97 5.34
C ALA A 685 -5.94 29.80 4.40
N TRP A 686 -7.08 29.12 4.64
CA TRP A 686 -7.58 28.08 3.73
C TRP A 686 -7.93 28.63 2.34
N SER A 687 -8.57 29.79 2.24
CA SER A 687 -8.93 30.40 0.96
C SER A 687 -7.69 30.71 0.09
N VAL A 688 -6.61 31.16 0.72
CA VAL A 688 -5.32 31.43 0.06
C VAL A 688 -4.59 30.13 -0.27
N GLU A 689 -4.59 29.14 0.61
CA GLU A 689 -4.01 27.82 0.34
C GLU A 689 -4.66 27.16 -0.89
N ASN A 690 -5.99 27.17 -0.98
CA ASN A 690 -6.75 26.66 -2.12
C ASN A 690 -6.42 27.37 -3.44
N MET A 691 -6.25 28.70 -3.40
CA MET A 691 -5.82 29.48 -4.56
C MET A 691 -4.38 29.12 -4.97
N LEU A 692 -3.44 29.02 -4.01
CA LEU A 692 -2.05 28.65 -4.28
C LEU A 692 -1.91 27.21 -4.80
N ASN A 693 -2.75 26.27 -4.35
CA ASN A 693 -2.79 24.91 -4.89
C ASN A 693 -3.05 24.92 -6.41
N ARG A 694 -3.93 25.81 -6.90
CA ARG A 694 -4.22 25.98 -8.33
C ARG A 694 -3.13 26.75 -9.10
N VAL A 695 -2.24 27.46 -8.42
CA VAL A 695 -0.99 28.00 -9.01
C VAL A 695 0.08 26.90 -9.12
N ILE A 696 0.09 25.93 -8.20
CA ILE A 696 1.01 24.78 -8.19
C ILE A 696 0.63 23.74 -9.27
N ASP A 697 -0.66 23.40 -9.38
CA ASP A 697 -1.16 22.46 -10.40
C ASP A 697 -1.19 23.05 -11.83
N GLY A 698 -1.12 24.37 -11.96
CA GLY A 698 -1.07 25.10 -13.23
C GLY A 698 -2.43 25.43 -13.85
N SER A 699 -3.54 25.21 -13.13
CA SER A 699 -4.88 25.62 -13.55
C SER A 699 -5.03 27.14 -13.65
N ILE A 700 -4.31 27.89 -12.80
CA ILE A 700 -4.15 29.35 -12.90
C ILE A 700 -2.67 29.73 -12.86
N PHE A 701 -2.33 30.89 -13.42
CA PHE A 701 -0.95 31.40 -13.44
C PHE A 701 -0.78 32.60 -12.52
N MET A 702 0.32 32.61 -11.76
CA MET A 702 0.72 33.68 -10.85
C MET A 702 0.80 35.04 -11.57
N ASN A 703 -0.03 35.99 -11.13
CA ASN A 703 -0.25 37.28 -11.79
C ASN A 703 -0.32 38.42 -10.76
N ASP A 704 -0.40 39.66 -11.25
CA ASP A 704 -0.36 40.88 -10.41
C ASP A 704 -1.53 40.96 -9.39
N ASP A 705 -2.71 40.38 -9.71
CA ASP A 705 -3.87 40.38 -8.82
C ASP A 705 -3.73 39.36 -7.68
N ILE A 706 -3.12 38.20 -7.96
CA ILE A 706 -2.73 37.18 -6.96
C ILE A 706 -1.58 37.72 -6.09
N ALA A 707 -0.58 38.35 -6.71
CA ALA A 707 0.53 38.98 -6.01
C ALA A 707 0.04 40.03 -4.99
N SER A 708 -0.84 40.94 -5.43
CA SER A 708 -1.47 41.92 -4.54
C SER A 708 -2.33 41.26 -3.45
N LEU A 709 -3.08 40.19 -3.74
CA LEU A 709 -3.86 39.48 -2.71
C LEU A 709 -2.95 38.89 -1.62
N LEU A 710 -1.81 38.30 -2.00
CA LEU A 710 -0.84 37.75 -1.04
C LEU A 710 -0.20 38.85 -0.19
N GLU A 711 0.12 40.01 -0.77
CA GLU A 711 0.57 41.19 -0.02
C GLU A 711 -0.52 41.71 0.94
N ASP A 712 -1.76 41.86 0.47
CA ASP A 712 -2.90 42.34 1.26
C ASP A 712 -3.20 41.42 2.46
N VAL A 713 -3.21 40.10 2.26
CA VAL A 713 -3.43 39.12 3.34
C VAL A 713 -2.27 39.11 4.33
N THR A 714 -1.03 39.08 3.84
CA THR A 714 0.18 39.05 4.70
C THR A 714 0.33 40.31 5.55
N ALA A 715 -0.06 41.47 5.02
CA ALA A 715 -0.08 42.72 5.77
C ALA A 715 -1.12 42.73 6.91
N SER A 716 -2.16 41.90 6.81
CA SER A 716 -3.35 41.95 7.66
C SER A 716 -3.40 40.84 8.72
N LEU A 717 -2.81 39.66 8.44
CA LEU A 717 -2.68 38.55 9.41
C LEU A 717 -2.14 38.96 10.80
N PRO A 718 -1.09 39.80 10.95
CA PRO A 718 -0.56 40.15 12.27
C PRO A 718 -1.57 40.86 13.17
N ALA A 719 -2.54 41.58 12.61
CA ALA A 719 -3.60 42.23 13.37
C ALA A 719 -4.65 41.22 13.85
N LEU A 720 -4.98 40.19 13.05
CA LEU A 720 -5.90 39.12 13.49
C LEU A 720 -5.31 38.30 14.64
N VAL A 721 -4.01 38.02 14.61
CA VAL A 721 -3.32 37.34 15.71
C VAL A 721 -3.31 38.22 16.97
N ASP A 722 -3.03 39.52 16.86
CA ASP A 722 -3.08 40.51 17.96
C ASP A 722 -4.52 40.73 18.52
N ASP A 723 -5.54 40.57 17.67
CA ASP A 723 -6.95 40.58 18.07
C ASP A 723 -7.31 39.29 18.84
N PHE A 724 -6.93 38.12 18.32
CA PHE A 724 -7.16 36.81 18.94
C PHE A 724 -6.42 36.63 20.28
N GLU A 725 -5.13 36.97 20.34
CA GLU A 725 -4.28 37.01 21.55
C GLU A 725 -4.99 37.75 22.69
N LYS A 726 -5.69 38.84 22.37
CA LYS A 726 -6.33 39.75 23.33
C LYS A 726 -7.83 39.46 23.50
N ARG A 727 -8.31 38.32 22.98
CA ARG A 727 -9.72 37.88 22.96
C ARG A 727 -10.68 38.98 22.48
N ARG A 728 -10.31 39.66 21.39
CA ARG A 728 -11.09 40.73 20.73
C ARG A 728 -11.66 40.24 19.40
N ALA A 729 -12.84 40.74 19.04
CA ALA A 729 -13.37 40.57 17.69
C ALA A 729 -12.41 41.18 16.65
N ALA A 730 -12.28 40.53 15.49
CA ALA A 730 -11.37 40.92 14.42
C ALA A 730 -11.54 42.38 14.00
N SER A 731 -10.43 43.11 13.90
CA SER A 731 -10.38 44.54 13.62
C SER A 731 -10.69 44.92 12.16
N PHE A 732 -10.78 43.93 11.27
CA PHE A 732 -11.19 44.10 9.87
C PHE A 732 -11.92 42.84 9.37
N ASP A 733 -12.72 43.02 8.32
CA ASP A 733 -13.51 41.98 7.67
C ASP A 733 -12.69 41.24 6.60
N THR A 734 -12.55 39.92 6.77
CA THR A 734 -11.77 39.03 5.88
C THR A 734 -12.55 38.56 4.65
N ALA A 735 -13.89 38.67 4.64
CA ALA A 735 -14.73 38.09 3.60
C ALA A 735 -14.41 38.63 2.19
N ASN A 736 -13.95 39.88 2.09
CA ASN A 736 -13.52 40.49 0.82
C ASN A 736 -12.21 39.88 0.27
N LEU A 737 -11.30 39.45 1.15
CA LEU A 737 -10.06 38.77 0.78
C LEU A 737 -10.33 37.31 0.41
N GLU A 738 -11.18 36.62 1.18
CA GLU A 738 -11.62 35.24 0.91
C GLU A 738 -12.39 35.15 -0.41
N ALA A 739 -13.32 36.07 -0.69
CA ALA A 739 -14.05 36.13 -1.95
C ALA A 739 -13.11 36.37 -3.14
N ARG A 740 -12.13 37.27 -2.99
CA ARG A 740 -11.09 37.52 -4.01
C ARG A 740 -10.19 36.32 -4.24
N ALA A 741 -9.81 35.59 -3.18
CA ALA A 741 -9.06 34.35 -3.27
C ALA A 741 -9.83 33.27 -4.05
N ASN A 742 -11.12 33.08 -3.74
CA ASN A 742 -11.97 32.09 -4.39
C ASN A 742 -12.32 32.43 -5.85
N ALA A 743 -12.47 33.71 -6.19
CA ALA A 743 -12.64 34.16 -7.58
C ALA A 743 -11.37 33.91 -8.41
N LEU A 744 -10.20 34.36 -7.91
CA LEU A 744 -8.91 34.13 -8.57
C LEU A 744 -8.59 32.62 -8.69
N ALA A 745 -8.89 31.83 -7.66
CA ALA A 745 -8.79 30.37 -7.70
C ALA A 745 -9.62 29.77 -8.85
N SER A 746 -10.77 30.35 -9.17
CA SER A 746 -11.71 29.82 -10.18
C SER A 746 -11.36 30.24 -11.62
N GLY A 747 -10.23 30.91 -11.83
CA GLY A 747 -9.79 31.38 -13.15
C GLY A 747 -10.58 32.59 -13.68
N GLU A 748 -11.44 33.18 -12.86
CA GLU A 748 -12.11 34.44 -13.19
C GLU A 748 -11.09 35.59 -13.12
N ILE A 749 -10.78 36.19 -14.26
CA ILE A 749 -9.98 37.42 -14.32
C ILE A 749 -10.88 38.58 -13.83
N PRO A 750 -10.59 39.24 -12.70
CA PRO A 750 -11.47 40.25 -12.13
C PRO A 750 -11.27 41.63 -12.78
N ASP A 751 -11.52 41.74 -14.09
CA ASP A 751 -11.40 43.01 -14.82
C ASP A 751 -12.71 43.82 -14.80
N ALA A 752 -12.61 45.05 -14.29
CA ALA A 752 -13.52 46.18 -14.53
C ALA A 752 -14.95 46.18 -13.93
N SER A 753 -15.14 45.84 -12.64
CA SER A 753 -16.29 46.37 -11.88
C SER A 753 -16.02 46.76 -10.41
N MET A 754 -15.64 48.02 -10.20
CA MET A 754 -15.45 48.71 -8.89
C MET A 754 -14.21 48.22 -8.10
N MET A 755 -13.57 49.00 -7.23
CA MET A 755 -13.96 50.23 -6.49
C MET A 755 -12.90 51.35 -6.67
N PRO A 756 -12.98 52.55 -6.01
CA PRO A 756 -14.08 53.14 -5.25
C PRO A 756 -14.48 54.56 -5.73
N ALA A 757 -15.65 55.01 -5.29
CA ALA A 757 -15.96 56.44 -5.14
C ALA A 757 -16.79 56.63 -3.87
N ALA A 758 -16.28 57.39 -2.91
CA ALA A 758 -16.95 57.61 -1.63
C ALA A 758 -18.03 58.71 -1.72
N GLU A 759 -19.19 58.49 -1.10
CA GLU A 759 -19.62 59.20 0.12
C GLU A 759 -21.04 58.81 0.58
N SER A 760 -21.25 58.86 1.90
CA SER A 760 -22.54 59.03 2.62
C SER A 760 -23.72 58.05 2.41
N ASP A 761 -23.98 57.29 3.49
CA ASP A 761 -25.24 57.35 4.30
C ASP A 761 -26.55 56.74 3.74
N GLY A 762 -27.33 56.12 4.64
CA GLY A 762 -28.77 55.84 4.42
C GLY A 762 -29.25 54.38 4.29
N SER A 763 -29.40 53.70 5.43
CA SER A 763 -30.54 52.84 5.86
C SER A 763 -31.18 51.72 4.99
N GLU A 764 -31.78 50.77 5.73
CA GLU A 764 -32.99 49.99 5.39
C GLU A 764 -32.99 48.95 4.25
N THR A 765 -32.87 47.69 4.67
CA THR A 765 -33.84 46.59 4.44
C THR A 765 -34.61 46.50 3.11
N VAL A 766 -34.52 45.33 2.46
CA VAL A 766 -35.58 44.80 1.58
C VAL A 766 -35.91 43.37 2.00
N ALA A 767 -37.19 43.01 1.93
CA ALA A 767 -37.69 41.66 2.23
C ALA A 767 -38.31 41.02 0.97
N GLU A 768 -38.49 39.71 1.05
CA GLU A 768 -39.47 38.83 0.38
C GLU A 768 -40.31 39.37 -0.82
N ASP A 769 -40.21 38.62 -1.93
CA ASP A 769 -41.33 38.08 -2.74
C ASP A 769 -41.91 38.84 -3.99
N GLU A 770 -42.75 38.08 -4.70
CA GLU A 770 -43.64 38.29 -5.86
C GLU A 770 -43.07 38.23 -7.29
N ILE A 771 -43.24 37.04 -7.87
CA ILE A 771 -43.29 36.72 -9.31
C ILE A 771 -44.32 37.58 -10.05
N THR A 772 -43.96 38.14 -11.22
CA THR A 772 -44.94 38.39 -12.30
C THR A 772 -44.36 38.09 -13.68
N ALA A 773 -45.12 37.41 -14.53
CA ALA A 773 -44.73 37.03 -15.89
C ALA A 773 -45.42 37.91 -16.96
N ALA A 774 -44.72 38.23 -18.03
CA ALA A 774 -45.29 38.81 -19.26
C ALA A 774 -44.40 38.53 -20.50
N ASP A 775 -45.01 37.89 -21.49
CA ASP A 775 -44.52 37.49 -22.83
C ASP A 775 -43.24 38.16 -23.39
N ALA A 776 -42.28 37.31 -23.77
CA ALA A 776 -41.40 37.54 -24.91
C ALA A 776 -41.31 36.23 -25.74
N GLU A 777 -41.65 36.30 -27.03
CA GLU A 777 -41.58 35.14 -27.94
C GLU A 777 -40.11 34.82 -28.26
N ILE A 778 -39.67 33.58 -28.01
CA ILE A 778 -38.36 33.06 -28.44
C ILE A 778 -38.61 31.92 -29.43
N GLU A 779 -37.98 31.99 -30.61
CA GLU A 779 -37.98 30.89 -31.58
C GLU A 779 -37.06 29.77 -31.07
N THR A 780 -37.60 28.55 -30.97
CA THR A 780 -36.90 27.38 -30.41
C THR A 780 -35.87 26.78 -31.36
N THR A 781 -34.57 26.88 -31.05
CA THR A 781 -33.53 26.02 -31.63
C THR A 781 -32.35 25.79 -30.66
N GLU A 782 -32.19 24.55 -30.21
CA GLU A 782 -30.88 23.89 -30.05
C GLU A 782 -29.88 24.43 -28.99
N GLU A 783 -30.28 24.53 -27.71
CA GLU A 783 -29.33 24.61 -26.57
C GLU A 783 -29.49 23.49 -25.50
N ASP A 784 -30.68 22.93 -25.25
CA ASP A 784 -30.90 21.82 -24.29
C ASP A 784 -30.50 20.40 -24.79
N ALA A 785 -29.56 20.31 -25.74
CA ALA A 785 -29.18 19.04 -26.38
C ALA A 785 -28.15 18.26 -25.54
N VAL A 786 -28.61 17.54 -24.51
CA VAL A 786 -27.79 16.58 -23.75
C VAL A 786 -27.18 15.53 -24.69
N ASP A 787 -25.89 15.21 -24.51
CA ASP A 787 -25.18 14.27 -25.38
C ASP A 787 -25.80 12.85 -25.31
N PRO A 788 -26.27 12.28 -26.43
CA PRO A 788 -26.86 10.95 -26.45
C PRO A 788 -25.95 9.83 -25.89
N VAL A 789 -24.63 9.98 -25.97
CA VAL A 789 -23.68 9.01 -25.40
C VAL A 789 -23.65 9.11 -23.88
N LEU A 790 -23.72 10.33 -23.33
CA LEU A 790 -23.83 10.52 -21.88
C LEU A 790 -25.20 10.06 -21.37
N LEU A 791 -26.27 10.16 -22.18
CA LEU A 791 -27.58 9.59 -21.85
C LEU A 791 -27.54 8.06 -21.79
N ASP A 792 -26.99 7.38 -22.81
CA ASP A 792 -26.89 5.91 -22.83
C ASP A 792 -26.00 5.37 -21.67
N ILE A 793 -24.92 6.08 -21.30
CA ILE A 793 -24.08 5.74 -20.13
C ILE A 793 -24.86 5.96 -18.83
N PHE A 794 -25.44 7.15 -18.64
CA PHE A 794 -26.17 7.49 -17.42
C PHE A 794 -27.40 6.60 -17.19
N GLU A 795 -28.10 6.18 -18.25
CA GLU A 795 -29.19 5.21 -18.16
C GLU A 795 -28.69 3.89 -17.55
N SER A 796 -27.59 3.33 -18.07
CA SER A 796 -26.99 2.07 -17.57
C SER A 796 -26.42 2.16 -16.16
N GLU A 797 -25.73 3.26 -15.81
CA GLU A 797 -25.22 3.49 -14.45
C GLU A 797 -26.36 3.68 -13.46
N THR A 798 -27.40 4.44 -13.86
CA THR A 798 -28.55 4.72 -13.00
C THR A 798 -29.42 3.50 -12.78
N GLU A 799 -29.64 2.64 -13.79
CA GLU A 799 -30.30 1.34 -13.59
C GLU A 799 -29.53 0.46 -12.60
N THR A 800 -28.20 0.42 -12.69
CA THR A 800 -27.33 -0.36 -11.80
C THR A 800 -27.43 0.12 -10.35
N HIS A 801 -27.25 1.42 -10.10
CA HIS A 801 -27.32 1.97 -8.74
C HIS A 801 -28.75 2.02 -8.17
N LEU A 802 -29.77 2.18 -9.02
CA LEU A 802 -31.16 2.01 -8.63
C LEU A 802 -31.45 0.58 -8.16
N GLN A 803 -30.78 -0.43 -8.70
CA GLN A 803 -30.87 -1.78 -8.18
C GLN A 803 -30.21 -1.89 -6.80
N THR A 804 -29.01 -1.33 -6.60
CA THR A 804 -28.36 -1.26 -5.27
C THR A 804 -29.25 -0.63 -4.19
N LEU A 805 -29.95 0.47 -4.51
CA LEU A 805 -30.89 1.10 -3.59
C LEU A 805 -32.11 0.20 -3.27
N LYS A 806 -32.61 -0.56 -4.26
CA LYS A 806 -33.70 -1.53 -4.07
C LYS A 806 -33.26 -2.75 -3.26
N ASP A 807 -32.03 -3.23 -3.46
CA ASP A 807 -31.47 -4.35 -2.71
C ASP A 807 -31.26 -3.97 -1.24
N PHE A 808 -30.80 -2.74 -0.96
CA PHE A 808 -30.76 -2.18 0.40
C PHE A 808 -32.15 -2.16 1.06
N LEU A 809 -33.18 -1.66 0.37
CA LEU A 809 -34.56 -1.68 0.87
C LEU A 809 -35.10 -3.11 1.08
N SER A 810 -34.71 -4.07 0.23
CA SER A 810 -35.08 -5.47 0.39
C SER A 810 -34.36 -6.15 1.57
N ALA A 811 -33.10 -5.80 1.85
CA ALA A 811 -32.33 -6.30 2.99
C ALA A 811 -32.75 -5.65 4.33
N ALA A 812 -33.36 -4.48 4.27
CA ALA A 812 -34.04 -3.83 5.39
C ALA A 812 -35.32 -4.59 5.80
N GLY A 813 -36.17 -4.94 4.83
CA GLY A 813 -37.37 -5.74 5.06
C GLY A 813 -38.31 -5.10 6.10
N ASP A 814 -38.62 -5.83 7.18
CA ASP A 814 -39.49 -5.36 8.26
C ASP A 814 -38.75 -4.82 9.50
N LYS A 815 -37.42 -4.70 9.45
CA LYS A 815 -36.59 -4.16 10.55
C LYS A 815 -37.06 -2.75 10.96
N THR A 816 -36.96 -2.43 12.25
CA THR A 816 -37.33 -1.13 12.81
C THR A 816 -36.32 -0.04 12.46
N THR A 817 -35.03 -0.37 12.48
CA THR A 817 -33.92 0.45 11.99
C THR A 817 -32.86 -0.41 11.30
N VAL A 818 -32.04 0.19 10.42
CA VAL A 818 -30.98 -0.47 9.64
C VAL A 818 -29.76 0.43 9.53
N THR A 819 -28.55 -0.12 9.52
CA THR A 819 -27.31 0.64 9.26
C THR A 819 -27.25 1.15 7.82
N TYR A 820 -26.64 2.33 7.59
CA TYR A 820 -26.38 2.81 6.23
C TYR A 820 -25.16 2.08 5.65
N THR A 821 -25.34 1.30 4.58
CA THR A 821 -24.24 0.54 3.97
C THR A 821 -23.31 1.40 3.12
N ASP A 822 -22.06 0.93 2.95
CA ASP A 822 -21.12 1.50 2.00
C ASP A 822 -21.65 1.49 0.57
N ASP A 823 -22.32 0.43 0.14
CA ASP A 823 -22.90 0.33 -1.20
C ASP A 823 -24.01 1.35 -1.43
N LEU A 824 -24.86 1.64 -0.44
CA LEU A 824 -25.87 2.70 -0.52
C LEU A 824 -25.20 4.08 -0.63
N SER A 825 -24.17 4.34 0.18
CA SER A 825 -23.42 5.59 0.17
C SER A 825 -22.70 5.81 -1.18
N ARG A 826 -22.02 4.76 -1.68
CA ARG A 826 -21.34 4.74 -2.98
C ARG A 826 -22.32 4.92 -4.13
N ALA A 827 -23.44 4.19 -4.13
CA ALA A 827 -24.48 4.31 -5.16
C ALA A 827 -25.06 5.73 -5.23
N LEU A 828 -25.39 6.35 -4.09
CA LEU A 828 -25.87 7.74 -4.04
C LEU A 828 -24.79 8.75 -4.51
N HIS A 829 -23.53 8.52 -4.14
CA HIS A 829 -22.42 9.37 -4.57
C HIS A 829 -22.16 9.28 -6.08
N THR A 830 -22.16 8.07 -6.66
CA THR A 830 -21.98 7.87 -8.10
C THR A 830 -23.19 8.38 -8.89
N LEU A 831 -24.43 8.13 -8.44
CA LEU A 831 -25.65 8.69 -9.05
C LEU A 831 -25.64 10.23 -9.10
N LYS A 832 -25.13 10.88 -8.05
CA LYS A 832 -24.93 12.34 -8.02
C LYS A 832 -23.88 12.78 -9.06
N GLY A 833 -22.74 12.08 -9.12
CA GLY A 833 -21.67 12.36 -10.08
C GLY A 833 -22.12 12.19 -11.53
N SER A 834 -22.79 11.08 -11.85
CA SER A 834 -23.29 10.79 -13.19
C SER A 834 -24.45 11.69 -13.60
N ALA A 835 -25.37 12.03 -12.68
CA ALA A 835 -26.47 12.97 -12.97
C ALA A 835 -25.96 14.39 -13.27
N HIS A 836 -24.92 14.86 -12.57
CA HIS A 836 -24.27 16.12 -12.93
C HIS A 836 -23.47 16.02 -14.23
N THR A 837 -22.78 14.91 -14.49
CA THR A 837 -21.96 14.71 -15.70
C THR A 837 -22.82 14.62 -16.97
N ALA A 838 -23.98 13.94 -16.90
CA ALA A 838 -24.97 13.91 -17.98
C ALA A 838 -25.96 15.10 -17.94
N GLY A 839 -25.77 16.07 -17.02
CA GLY A 839 -26.59 17.29 -16.95
C GLY A 839 -28.06 17.09 -16.61
N ILE A 840 -28.45 15.96 -15.98
CA ILE A 840 -29.85 15.60 -15.69
C ILE A 840 -30.31 16.27 -14.38
N ALA A 841 -30.58 17.58 -14.46
CA ALA A 841 -30.93 18.41 -13.32
C ALA A 841 -32.10 17.87 -12.46
N PRO A 842 -33.20 17.30 -13.02
CA PRO A 842 -34.30 16.79 -12.21
C PRO A 842 -33.92 15.62 -11.28
N ILE A 843 -32.96 14.77 -11.69
CA ILE A 843 -32.46 13.66 -10.86
C ILE A 843 -31.41 14.18 -9.87
N ALA A 844 -30.49 15.04 -10.32
CA ALA A 844 -29.47 15.62 -9.46
C ALA A 844 -30.07 16.40 -8.27
N ALA A 845 -31.23 17.05 -8.46
CA ALA A 845 -31.98 17.75 -7.42
C ALA A 845 -32.54 16.83 -6.31
N VAL A 846 -32.85 15.56 -6.62
CA VAL A 846 -33.34 14.57 -5.65
C VAL A 846 -32.18 13.86 -4.95
N ILE A 847 -31.16 13.43 -5.71
CA ILE A 847 -30.07 12.60 -5.19
C ILE A 847 -29.04 13.40 -4.38
N THR A 848 -28.72 14.64 -4.77
CA THR A 848 -27.71 15.45 -4.07
C THR A 848 -28.01 15.70 -2.59
N PRO A 849 -29.23 16.13 -2.18
CA PRO A 849 -29.54 16.30 -0.76
C PRO A 849 -29.69 14.95 -0.03
N LEU A 850 -30.13 13.89 -0.71
CA LEU A 850 -30.22 12.55 -0.12
C LEU A 850 -28.83 11.95 0.19
N GLU A 851 -27.86 12.09 -0.73
CA GLU A 851 -26.46 11.71 -0.52
C GLU A 851 -25.88 12.44 0.70
N ARG A 852 -26.15 13.75 0.83
CA ARG A 852 -25.75 14.54 2.01
C ARG A 852 -26.33 13.97 3.30
N PHE A 853 -27.66 13.79 3.37
CA PHE A 853 -28.33 13.29 4.58
C PHE A 853 -27.85 11.89 4.98
N VAL A 854 -27.69 10.96 4.03
CA VAL A 854 -27.19 9.60 4.29
C VAL A 854 -25.73 9.65 4.78
N LYS A 855 -24.90 10.49 4.15
CA LYS A 855 -23.48 10.67 4.54
C LYS A 855 -23.33 11.27 5.94
N GLU A 856 -24.08 12.32 6.25
CA GLU A 856 -24.07 12.98 7.56
C GLU A 856 -24.66 12.09 8.65
N SER A 857 -25.73 11.35 8.36
CA SER A 857 -26.31 10.37 9.27
C SER A 857 -25.35 9.21 9.57
N ARG A 858 -24.64 8.68 8.55
CA ARG A 858 -23.60 7.66 8.74
C ARG A 858 -22.43 8.21 9.56
N ALA A 859 -21.96 9.43 9.27
CA ALA A 859 -20.86 10.06 10.01
C ALA A 859 -21.18 10.33 11.50
N GLN A 860 -22.46 10.34 11.88
CA GLN A 860 -22.92 10.43 13.27
C GLN A 860 -23.41 9.08 13.85
N ASN A 861 -23.06 7.95 13.22
CA ASN A 861 -23.50 6.59 13.57
C ASN A 861 -25.03 6.46 13.79
N LYS A 862 -25.85 7.22 13.06
CA LYS A 862 -27.31 7.07 13.06
C LYS A 862 -27.72 5.87 12.20
N ARG A 863 -28.83 5.22 12.56
CA ARG A 863 -29.45 4.13 11.79
C ARG A 863 -30.70 4.65 11.04
N ALA A 864 -30.90 4.20 9.81
CA ALA A 864 -32.08 4.49 9.01
C ALA A 864 -33.33 3.88 9.65
N ASN A 865 -34.31 4.71 10.03
CA ASN A 865 -35.62 4.26 10.53
C ASN A 865 -36.60 4.04 9.36
N ARG A 866 -37.83 3.59 9.64
CA ARG A 866 -38.84 3.34 8.57
C ARG A 866 -39.23 4.59 7.77
N ASP A 867 -39.08 5.80 8.33
CA ASP A 867 -39.33 7.05 7.60
C ASP A 867 -38.19 7.42 6.65
N VAL A 868 -36.93 7.12 7.02
CA VAL A 868 -35.77 7.15 6.12
C VAL A 868 -35.91 6.12 5.00
N LEU A 869 -36.30 4.88 5.33
CA LEU A 869 -36.52 3.83 4.32
C LEU A 869 -37.62 4.23 3.32
N SER A 870 -38.74 4.79 3.80
CA SER A 870 -39.79 5.38 2.95
C SER A 870 -39.27 6.54 2.08
N LEU A 871 -38.25 7.27 2.53
CA LEU A 871 -37.66 8.36 1.76
C LEU A 871 -36.70 7.83 0.67
N ILE A 872 -35.91 6.78 0.96
CA ILE A 872 -35.08 6.08 -0.03
C ILE A 872 -35.97 5.36 -1.07
N GLU A 873 -37.10 4.79 -0.65
CA GLU A 873 -38.14 4.23 -1.55
C GLU A 873 -38.70 5.32 -2.48
N SER A 874 -39.02 6.51 -1.95
CA SER A 874 -39.45 7.66 -2.75
C SER A 874 -38.39 8.10 -3.77
N ALA A 875 -37.10 8.05 -3.41
CA ALA A 875 -36.00 8.33 -4.34
C ALA A 875 -35.87 7.27 -5.44
N CYS A 876 -36.16 6.00 -5.16
CA CYS A 876 -36.23 4.95 -6.19
C CYS A 876 -37.35 5.21 -7.20
N ASP A 877 -38.49 5.73 -6.77
CA ASP A 877 -39.59 6.15 -7.65
C ASP A 877 -39.21 7.37 -8.50
N PHE A 878 -38.46 8.35 -7.95
CA PHE A 878 -37.94 9.48 -8.73
C PHE A 878 -36.91 9.05 -9.78
N LEU A 879 -35.98 8.17 -9.44
CA LEU A 879 -35.02 7.59 -10.39
C LEU A 879 -35.74 6.81 -11.50
N THR A 880 -36.73 5.99 -11.15
CA THR A 880 -37.53 5.21 -12.12
C THR A 880 -38.31 6.12 -13.06
N GLN A 881 -38.88 7.23 -12.57
CA GLN A 881 -39.55 8.23 -13.40
C GLN A 881 -38.57 9.01 -14.29
N GLY A 882 -37.42 9.39 -13.75
CA GLY A 882 -36.35 10.09 -14.48
C GLY A 882 -35.80 9.28 -15.64
N LEU A 883 -35.53 7.99 -15.43
CA LEU A 883 -35.20 7.04 -16.50
C LEU A 883 -36.32 6.95 -17.54
N ALA A 884 -37.58 6.78 -17.12
CA ALA A 884 -38.70 6.60 -18.04
C ALA A 884 -38.93 7.79 -19.00
N GLN A 885 -38.49 9.01 -18.64
CA GLN A 885 -38.58 10.19 -19.50
C GLN A 885 -37.27 10.54 -20.22
N ILE A 886 -36.14 9.90 -19.91
CA ILE A 886 -34.80 10.41 -20.28
C ILE A 886 -34.57 10.51 -21.80
N ARG A 887 -35.16 9.59 -22.57
CA ARG A 887 -35.04 9.53 -24.04
C ARG A 887 -36.03 10.42 -24.78
N GLU A 888 -37.02 11.03 -24.10
CA GLU A 888 -38.02 11.91 -24.70
C GLU A 888 -37.95 13.36 -24.20
N ASN A 889 -37.70 13.57 -22.90
CA ASN A 889 -37.55 14.90 -22.29
C ASN A 889 -36.75 14.80 -20.96
N PRO A 890 -35.40 14.74 -21.02
CA PRO A 890 -34.57 14.51 -19.83
C PRO A 890 -34.65 15.63 -18.77
N GLN A 891 -35.02 16.85 -19.17
CA GLN A 891 -35.14 18.01 -18.28
C GLN A 891 -36.57 18.24 -17.74
N ALA A 892 -37.50 17.30 -17.96
CA ALA A 892 -38.84 17.40 -17.38
C ALA A 892 -38.80 17.31 -15.84
N SER A 893 -39.45 18.25 -15.16
CA SER A 893 -39.54 18.25 -13.69
C SER A 893 -40.31 17.02 -13.19
N LEU A 894 -39.78 16.36 -12.16
CA LEU A 894 -40.34 15.14 -11.59
C LEU A 894 -41.50 15.46 -10.63
N PRO A 895 -42.71 14.91 -10.84
CA PRO A 895 -43.86 15.25 -10.00
C PRO A 895 -43.68 14.82 -8.53
N GLY A 896 -43.60 15.82 -7.64
CA GLY A 896 -43.54 15.60 -6.18
C GLY A 896 -42.19 15.92 -5.52
N THR A 897 -41.17 16.33 -6.28
CA THR A 897 -39.83 16.66 -5.72
C THR A 897 -39.89 17.68 -4.58
N GLU A 898 -40.73 18.71 -4.65
CA GLU A 898 -40.89 19.71 -3.58
C GLU A 898 -41.30 19.07 -2.24
N ALA A 899 -42.30 18.19 -2.25
CA ALA A 899 -42.78 17.50 -1.05
C ALA A 899 -41.81 16.42 -0.53
N PHE A 900 -40.97 15.87 -1.41
CA PHE A 900 -39.88 14.99 -1.02
C PHE A 900 -38.77 15.76 -0.29
N LEU A 901 -38.39 16.94 -0.81
CA LEU A 901 -37.38 17.79 -0.18
C LEU A 901 -37.90 18.32 1.17
N GLU A 902 -39.16 18.76 1.25
CA GLU A 902 -39.78 19.17 2.51
C GLU A 902 -39.79 18.04 3.56
N LYS A 903 -40.07 16.78 3.17
CA LYS A 903 -39.96 15.61 4.05
C LYS A 903 -38.50 15.32 4.45
N LEU A 904 -37.55 15.45 3.51
CA LEU A 904 -36.13 15.22 3.76
C LEU A 904 -35.55 16.24 4.75
N ASP A 905 -35.87 17.51 4.59
CA ASP A 905 -35.41 18.58 5.49
C ASP A 905 -35.98 18.38 6.90
N GLN A 906 -37.28 18.07 7.04
CA GLN A 906 -37.90 17.72 8.33
C GLN A 906 -37.20 16.53 9.00
N LEU A 907 -36.95 15.45 8.24
CA LEU A 907 -36.29 14.25 8.75
C LEU A 907 -34.81 14.50 9.10
N THR A 908 -34.16 15.43 8.40
CA THR A 908 -32.79 15.90 8.69
C THR A 908 -32.75 16.66 10.02
N GLU A 909 -33.70 17.55 10.28
CA GLU A 909 -33.81 18.23 11.58
C GLU A 909 -34.10 17.24 12.72
N GLU A 910 -35.08 16.36 12.57
CA GLU A 910 -35.43 15.37 13.60
C GLU A 910 -34.26 14.41 13.91
N THR A 911 -33.55 13.93 12.88
CA THR A 911 -32.48 12.93 13.04
C THR A 911 -31.16 13.54 13.54
N LEU A 912 -30.82 14.76 13.12
CA LEU A 912 -29.51 15.37 13.37
C LEU A 912 -29.51 16.50 14.42
N ARG A 913 -30.67 17.07 14.81
CA ARG A 913 -30.78 18.12 15.85
C ARG A 913 -31.46 17.67 17.15
N GLY A 914 -32.15 16.53 17.16
CA GLY A 914 -33.11 16.15 18.22
C GLY A 914 -32.57 15.71 19.59
N HIS A 915 -31.32 16.01 19.98
CA HIS A 915 -30.69 15.49 21.22
C HIS A 915 -30.07 16.55 22.15
N SER A 916 -30.22 17.85 21.89
CA SER A 916 -29.45 18.90 22.58
C SER A 916 -30.11 19.61 23.78
N GLU A 917 -31.33 19.23 24.22
CA GLU A 917 -32.11 20.05 25.18
C GLU A 917 -32.29 19.51 26.63
N GLU A 918 -31.99 18.24 26.96
CA GLU A 918 -32.30 17.67 28.30
C GLU A 918 -31.11 17.27 29.21
N ALA A 919 -29.85 17.50 28.81
CA ALA A 919 -28.66 17.21 29.63
C ALA A 919 -27.98 18.49 30.19
N PRO A 920 -27.61 18.55 31.49
CA PRO A 920 -26.82 19.66 32.03
C PRO A 920 -25.42 19.73 31.42
N ARG A 921 -24.99 20.92 30.99
CA ARG A 921 -23.70 21.14 30.31
C ARG A 921 -22.49 20.72 31.15
N GLN A 922 -21.70 19.79 30.63
CA GLN A 922 -20.26 19.65 30.93
C GLN A 922 -19.52 19.27 29.64
N HIS A 923 -18.45 20.00 29.34
CA HIS A 923 -17.48 19.84 28.23
C HIS A 923 -17.99 20.03 26.77
N PRO A 924 -17.36 20.93 25.98
CA PRO A 924 -17.57 21.02 24.52
C PRO A 924 -17.00 19.82 23.76
N GLN A 925 -17.64 19.47 22.64
CA GLN A 925 -17.30 18.27 21.86
C GLN A 925 -16.16 18.51 20.84
N GLN A 926 -14.93 18.25 21.27
CA GLN A 926 -13.91 17.64 20.41
C GLN A 926 -13.63 16.21 20.92
N ALA A 927 -12.93 15.40 20.11
CA ALA A 927 -12.33 14.10 20.46
C ALA A 927 -13.10 12.74 20.36
N PRO A 928 -14.18 12.54 19.57
CA PRO A 928 -14.67 11.17 19.29
C PRO A 928 -13.57 10.27 18.68
N SER A 929 -12.89 10.73 17.63
CA SER A 929 -11.83 9.96 16.96
C SER A 929 -10.59 9.73 17.85
N ARG A 930 -10.25 10.69 18.71
CA ARG A 930 -9.06 10.60 19.59
C ARG A 930 -9.32 9.66 20.78
N LEU A 931 -10.55 9.58 21.28
CA LEU A 931 -10.96 8.58 22.27
C LEU A 931 -11.03 7.18 21.66
N VAL A 932 -11.58 7.02 20.44
CA VAL A 932 -11.55 5.73 19.72
C VAL A 932 -10.11 5.27 19.46
N GLN A 933 -9.20 6.17 19.07
CA GLN A 933 -7.78 5.84 18.88
C GLN A 933 -7.05 5.52 20.19
N LEU A 934 -7.47 6.07 21.33
CA LEU A 934 -6.92 5.69 22.65
C LEU A 934 -7.45 4.30 23.08
N PHE A 935 -8.75 4.11 22.97
CA PHE A 935 -9.48 2.86 23.25
C PHE A 935 -8.94 1.65 22.48
N LEU A 936 -8.62 1.81 21.19
CA LEU A 936 -8.05 0.72 20.38
C LEU A 936 -6.60 0.35 20.75
N ASN A 937 -5.92 1.12 21.61
CA ASN A 937 -4.56 0.84 22.08
C ASN A 937 -4.51 0.24 23.51
N GLU A 938 -5.63 0.15 24.24
CA GLU A 938 -5.66 -0.35 25.62
C GLU A 938 -6.64 -1.54 25.76
N GLY A 939 -6.13 -2.73 26.11
CA GLY A 939 -6.93 -3.89 26.58
C GLY A 939 -7.24 -5.02 25.57
N LEU A 940 -6.76 -4.95 24.32
CA LEU A 940 -7.17 -5.90 23.27
C LEU A 940 -6.67 -7.35 23.48
N ASP A 941 -5.41 -7.51 23.91
CA ASP A 941 -4.70 -8.80 23.91
C ASP A 941 -5.45 -9.94 24.63
N ILE A 942 -6.07 -9.64 25.77
CA ILE A 942 -6.77 -10.63 26.62
C ILE A 942 -8.17 -10.97 26.08
N VAL A 943 -8.79 -10.08 25.30
CA VAL A 943 -10.06 -10.34 24.62
C VAL A 943 -9.84 -11.26 23.41
N LEU A 944 -8.70 -11.12 22.71
CA LEU A 944 -8.26 -12.05 21.66
C LEU A 944 -7.90 -13.43 22.22
N ASP A 945 -7.40 -13.50 23.46
CA ASP A 945 -7.05 -14.74 24.16
C ASP A 945 -8.24 -15.48 24.80
N ALA A 946 -9.48 -15.00 24.61
CA ALA A 946 -10.66 -15.43 25.37
C ALA A 946 -10.96 -16.93 25.26
N ASP A 947 -10.87 -17.53 24.07
CA ASP A 947 -11.09 -18.98 23.88
C ASP A 947 -10.14 -19.83 24.74
N ARG A 948 -8.87 -19.43 24.82
CA ARG A 948 -7.84 -20.13 25.61
C ARG A 948 -8.11 -20.04 27.12
N ILE A 949 -8.75 -18.95 27.56
CA ILE A 949 -9.19 -18.75 28.96
C ILE A 949 -10.45 -19.59 29.24
N LEU A 950 -11.40 -19.62 28.29
CA LEU A 950 -12.63 -20.41 28.37
C LEU A 950 -12.35 -21.92 28.39
N ASP A 951 -11.46 -22.42 27.52
CA ASP A 951 -11.03 -23.81 27.49
C ASP A 951 -10.38 -24.23 28.82
N HIS A 952 -9.48 -23.40 29.35
CA HIS A 952 -8.83 -23.65 30.64
C HIS A 952 -9.85 -23.76 31.80
N TRP A 953 -10.89 -22.92 31.79
CA TRP A 953 -11.95 -22.95 32.78
C TRP A 953 -12.96 -24.10 32.55
N ALA A 954 -13.22 -24.51 31.31
CA ALA A 954 -14.03 -25.69 31.00
C ALA A 954 -13.36 -27.00 31.49
N ASP A 955 -12.04 -27.14 31.27
CA ASP A 955 -11.25 -28.26 31.82
C ASP A 955 -11.10 -28.18 33.35
N ASN A 956 -11.06 -26.97 33.93
CA ASN A 956 -10.83 -26.75 35.36
C ASN A 956 -11.88 -25.79 35.99
N PRO A 957 -13.17 -26.19 36.12
CA PRO A 957 -14.24 -25.27 36.55
C PRO A 957 -14.07 -24.64 37.93
N GLY A 958 -13.25 -25.25 38.80
CA GLY A 958 -12.90 -24.73 40.11
C GLY A 958 -11.79 -23.67 40.12
N GLU A 959 -11.04 -23.48 39.04
CA GLU A 959 -9.96 -22.49 38.93
C GLU A 959 -10.47 -21.14 38.40
N MET A 960 -11.55 -20.66 39.00
CA MET A 960 -12.30 -19.45 38.65
C MET A 960 -11.45 -18.15 38.73
N GLU A 961 -10.26 -18.20 39.34
CA GLU A 961 -9.28 -17.12 39.29
C GLU A 961 -8.76 -16.84 37.86
N SER A 962 -8.73 -17.86 36.99
CA SER A 962 -8.34 -17.72 35.57
C SER A 962 -9.27 -16.82 34.76
N LEU A 963 -10.52 -16.64 35.21
CA LEU A 963 -11.53 -15.80 34.58
C LEU A 963 -11.45 -14.31 34.98
N ASN A 964 -10.72 -14.00 36.06
CA ASN A 964 -10.64 -12.63 36.60
C ASN A 964 -9.95 -11.62 35.66
N PRO A 965 -8.87 -11.95 34.92
CA PRO A 965 -8.32 -11.04 33.90
C PRO A 965 -9.36 -10.69 32.84
N LEU A 966 -10.03 -11.68 32.25
CA LEU A 966 -11.04 -11.46 31.21
C LEU A 966 -12.20 -10.59 31.70
N ARG A 967 -12.65 -10.76 32.96
CA ARG A 967 -13.66 -9.89 33.60
C ARG A 967 -13.17 -8.46 33.85
N SER A 968 -11.88 -8.28 34.15
CA SER A 968 -11.26 -6.96 34.35
C SER A 968 -11.10 -6.19 33.04
N GLU A 969 -10.71 -6.89 31.98
CA GLU A 969 -10.56 -6.29 30.65
C GLU A 969 -11.92 -5.96 30.03
N LEU A 970 -12.93 -6.84 30.17
CA LEU A 970 -14.30 -6.50 29.76
C LEU A 970 -14.90 -5.33 30.56
N GLU A 971 -14.50 -5.10 31.81
CA GLU A 971 -14.89 -3.91 32.59
C GLU A 971 -14.23 -2.63 32.06
N GLN A 972 -12.93 -2.67 31.78
CA GLN A 972 -12.20 -1.54 31.18
C GLN A 972 -12.75 -1.22 29.78
N LEU A 973 -12.93 -2.24 28.94
CA LEU A 973 -13.51 -2.15 27.61
C LEU A 973 -14.92 -1.55 27.64
N THR A 974 -15.74 -1.93 28.63
CA THR A 974 -17.09 -1.35 28.83
C THR A 974 -17.02 0.16 29.14
N SER A 975 -16.10 0.59 30.01
CA SER A 975 -15.94 2.02 30.31
C SER A 975 -15.41 2.80 29.10
N GLY A 976 -14.32 2.32 28.49
CA GLY A 976 -13.70 2.96 27.33
C GLY A 976 -14.63 3.05 26.12
N ALA A 977 -15.40 1.99 25.84
CA ALA A 977 -16.43 2.02 24.79
C ALA A 977 -17.55 3.02 25.10
N SER A 978 -18.00 3.08 26.36
CA SER A 978 -19.02 4.04 26.80
C SER A 978 -18.52 5.50 26.72
N GLU A 979 -17.26 5.74 27.04
CA GLU A 979 -16.60 7.06 26.96
C GLU A 979 -16.31 7.48 25.50
N ALA A 980 -15.98 6.53 24.63
CA ALA A 980 -15.83 6.74 23.19
C ALA A 980 -17.18 6.83 22.43
N GLY A 981 -18.32 6.57 23.08
CA GLY A 981 -19.67 6.62 22.49
C GLY A 981 -20.07 5.37 21.68
N LEU A 982 -19.35 4.26 21.84
CA LEU A 982 -19.57 2.97 21.16
C LEU A 982 -20.59 2.13 21.94
N SER A 983 -21.87 2.51 21.87
CA SER A 983 -22.97 1.92 22.65
C SER A 983 -23.05 0.40 22.56
N ASP A 984 -22.85 -0.16 21.37
CA ASP A 984 -23.14 -1.56 21.09
C ASP A 984 -22.01 -2.46 21.61
N VAL A 985 -20.76 -1.97 21.54
CA VAL A 985 -19.57 -2.60 22.13
C VAL A 985 -19.72 -2.60 23.65
N ALA A 986 -20.04 -1.45 24.25
CA ALA A 986 -20.25 -1.33 25.69
C ALA A 986 -21.40 -2.21 26.19
N ALA A 987 -22.46 -2.39 25.40
CA ALA A 987 -23.58 -3.28 25.74
C ALA A 987 -23.15 -4.76 25.73
N LEU A 988 -22.41 -5.20 24.71
CA LEU A 988 -21.96 -6.60 24.60
C LEU A 988 -20.87 -6.94 25.61
N SER A 989 -19.86 -6.07 25.80
CA SER A 989 -18.79 -6.28 26.79
C SER A 989 -19.34 -6.29 28.22
N SER A 990 -20.31 -5.42 28.51
CA SER A 990 -21.04 -5.42 29.78
C SER A 990 -21.83 -6.72 29.96
N ALA A 991 -22.62 -7.14 28.96
CA ALA A 991 -23.40 -8.37 29.03
C ALA A 991 -22.54 -9.63 29.23
N LEU A 992 -21.38 -9.71 28.55
CA LEU A 992 -20.38 -10.76 28.75
C LEU A 992 -19.84 -10.75 30.18
N LYS A 993 -19.33 -9.60 30.65
CA LYS A 993 -18.82 -9.42 32.01
C LYS A 993 -19.86 -9.85 33.04
N ASP A 994 -21.09 -9.37 32.91
CA ASP A 994 -22.20 -9.60 33.82
C ASP A 994 -22.69 -11.08 33.80
N THR A 995 -22.39 -11.82 32.73
CA THR A 995 -22.64 -13.27 32.60
C THR A 995 -21.57 -14.08 33.33
N TYR A 996 -20.29 -13.72 33.17
CA TYR A 996 -19.20 -14.27 33.97
C TYR A 996 -19.36 -13.94 35.46
N ASP A 997 -19.86 -12.74 35.77
CA ASP A 997 -20.10 -12.29 37.15
C ASP A 997 -21.18 -13.10 37.85
N GLU A 998 -22.21 -13.56 37.14
CA GLU A 998 -23.24 -14.45 37.70
C GLU A 998 -22.77 -15.90 37.74
N ALA A 999 -22.09 -16.40 36.70
CA ALA A 999 -21.48 -17.74 36.71
C ALA A 999 -20.49 -17.89 37.89
N ALA A 1000 -19.72 -16.84 38.20
CA ALA A 1000 -18.81 -16.80 39.35
C ALA A 1000 -19.50 -16.75 40.73
N ARG A 1001 -20.84 -16.74 40.78
CA ARG A 1001 -21.65 -16.85 42.03
C ARG A 1001 -22.21 -18.26 42.22
N HIS A 1002 -22.06 -19.15 41.22
CA HIS A 1002 -22.51 -20.53 41.26
C HIS A 1002 -21.35 -21.51 41.49
N ASP A 1003 -21.59 -22.49 42.37
CA ASP A 1003 -20.62 -23.52 42.81
C ASP A 1003 -20.63 -24.76 41.87
N GLU A 1004 -21.40 -24.70 40.78
CA GLU A 1004 -21.56 -25.75 39.76
C GLU A 1004 -20.96 -25.26 38.43
N ALA A 1005 -20.29 -26.14 37.70
CA ALA A 1005 -19.68 -25.82 36.41
C ALA A 1005 -20.73 -25.43 35.36
N PRO A 1006 -20.47 -24.44 34.47
CA PRO A 1006 -21.35 -24.14 33.36
C PRO A 1006 -21.48 -25.33 32.39
N ASP A 1007 -22.59 -25.37 31.64
CA ASP A 1007 -22.81 -26.38 30.60
C ASP A 1007 -22.21 -26.00 29.24
N GLU A 1008 -22.21 -26.95 28.31
CA GLU A 1008 -21.65 -26.77 26.96
C GLU A 1008 -22.32 -25.60 26.21
N THR A 1009 -23.64 -25.43 26.38
CA THR A 1009 -24.42 -24.32 25.81
C THR A 1009 -24.05 -22.94 26.36
N PHE A 1010 -23.62 -22.83 27.63
CA PHE A 1010 -23.02 -21.61 28.16
C PHE A 1010 -21.73 -21.27 27.41
N PHE A 1011 -20.81 -22.23 27.27
CA PHE A 1011 -19.53 -22.01 26.60
C PHE A 1011 -19.68 -21.69 25.11
N GLU A 1012 -20.59 -22.36 24.39
CA GLU A 1012 -20.92 -22.03 22.99
C GLU A 1012 -21.40 -20.58 22.83
N THR A 1013 -22.40 -20.18 23.63
CA THR A 1013 -22.99 -18.82 23.59
C THR A 1013 -21.95 -17.74 23.92
N VAL A 1014 -21.09 -18.00 24.91
CA VAL A 1014 -20.11 -17.04 25.39
C VAL A 1014 -18.92 -16.91 24.44
N ARG A 1015 -18.47 -17.99 23.77
CA ARG A 1015 -17.49 -17.89 22.67
C ARG A 1015 -18.04 -17.06 21.51
N ALA A 1016 -19.26 -17.36 21.06
CA ALA A 1016 -19.90 -16.61 19.97
C ALA A 1016 -20.08 -15.12 20.29
N ALA A 1017 -20.33 -14.77 21.56
CA ALA A 1017 -20.37 -13.39 22.02
C ALA A 1017 -18.98 -12.71 22.02
N HIS A 1018 -17.90 -13.44 22.33
CA HIS A 1018 -16.52 -12.93 22.20
C HIS A 1018 -16.10 -12.75 20.74
N GLU A 1019 -16.44 -13.69 19.85
CA GLU A 1019 -16.22 -13.56 18.40
C GLU A 1019 -16.97 -12.33 17.85
N GLN A 1020 -18.23 -12.13 18.23
CA GLN A 1020 -18.99 -10.93 17.83
C GLN A 1020 -18.36 -9.64 18.37
N LEU A 1021 -17.85 -9.65 19.61
CA LEU A 1021 -17.17 -8.49 20.20
C LEU A 1021 -15.89 -8.12 19.42
N ILE A 1022 -15.08 -9.11 19.02
CA ILE A 1022 -13.87 -8.89 18.20
C ILE A 1022 -14.25 -8.30 16.84
N ASN A 1023 -15.22 -8.88 16.13
CA ASN A 1023 -15.71 -8.37 14.85
C ASN A 1023 -16.21 -6.90 14.95
N MET A 1024 -16.85 -6.53 16.07
CA MET A 1024 -17.26 -5.14 16.31
C MET A 1024 -16.07 -4.20 16.58
N MET A 1025 -14.98 -4.70 17.17
CA MET A 1025 -13.75 -3.90 17.35
C MET A 1025 -12.98 -3.73 16.03
N ASP A 1026 -12.93 -4.73 15.16
CA ASP A 1026 -12.39 -4.60 13.80
C ASP A 1026 -13.19 -3.60 12.96
N GLN A 1027 -14.52 -3.59 13.08
CA GLN A 1027 -15.38 -2.57 12.48
C GLN A 1027 -15.01 -1.16 12.97
N VAL A 1028 -14.79 -0.97 14.28
CA VAL A 1028 -14.37 0.31 14.86
C VAL A 1028 -12.97 0.72 14.37
N ALA A 1029 -12.00 -0.22 14.31
CA ALA A 1029 -10.65 0.03 13.80
C ALA A 1029 -10.65 0.42 12.31
N ALA A 1030 -11.53 -0.17 11.51
CA ALA A 1030 -11.75 0.18 10.10
C ALA A 1030 -12.56 1.48 9.90
N GLY A 1031 -13.01 2.15 10.96
CA GLY A 1031 -13.85 3.36 10.88
C GLY A 1031 -15.29 3.10 10.39
N LEU A 1032 -15.77 1.87 10.55
CA LEU A 1032 -17.13 1.43 10.22
C LEU A 1032 -18.04 1.58 11.44
N ALA A 1033 -19.36 1.57 11.18
CA ALA A 1033 -20.35 1.53 12.25
C ALA A 1033 -20.55 0.08 12.73
N THR A 1034 -20.67 -0.13 14.04
CA THR A 1034 -20.84 -1.47 14.61
C THR A 1034 -22.19 -2.09 14.27
N GLU A 1035 -22.19 -3.41 14.11
CA GLU A 1035 -23.43 -4.20 14.09
C GLU A 1035 -24.00 -4.36 15.51
N SER A 1036 -25.33 -4.27 15.65
CA SER A 1036 -25.94 -4.29 16.99
C SER A 1036 -26.15 -5.71 17.50
N SER A 1037 -25.82 -5.89 18.78
CA SER A 1037 -25.66 -7.18 19.45
C SER A 1037 -26.91 -7.63 20.23
N ASP A 1038 -28.06 -6.99 20.00
CA ASP A 1038 -29.31 -7.15 20.76
C ASP A 1038 -29.72 -8.63 21.00
N ASP A 1039 -29.63 -9.46 19.96
CA ASP A 1039 -29.96 -10.89 20.04
C ASP A 1039 -28.95 -11.67 20.91
N MET A 1040 -27.66 -11.34 20.83
CA MET A 1040 -26.57 -11.96 21.61
C MET A 1040 -26.60 -11.51 23.07
N VAL A 1041 -26.83 -10.21 23.33
CA VAL A 1041 -27.08 -9.66 24.66
C VAL A 1041 -28.32 -10.33 25.28
N THR A 1042 -29.35 -10.60 24.49
CA THR A 1042 -30.53 -11.35 24.93
C THR A 1042 -30.22 -12.82 25.24
N ALA A 1043 -29.34 -13.48 24.48
CA ALA A 1043 -28.88 -14.83 24.77
C ALA A 1043 -28.10 -14.90 26.11
N LEU A 1044 -27.15 -13.98 26.32
CA LEU A 1044 -26.41 -13.81 27.56
C LEU A 1044 -27.33 -13.50 28.77
N GLU A 1045 -28.31 -12.62 28.60
CA GLU A 1045 -29.35 -12.38 29.63
C GLU A 1045 -30.15 -13.64 29.99
N ASN A 1046 -30.36 -14.56 29.05
CA ASN A 1046 -31.11 -15.78 29.29
C ASN A 1046 -30.28 -16.84 30.04
N LEU A 1047 -28.97 -16.92 29.80
CA LEU A 1047 -28.06 -17.73 30.64
C LEU A 1047 -28.11 -17.26 32.10
N LYS A 1048 -28.02 -15.95 32.33
CA LYS A 1048 -28.15 -15.32 33.67
C LYS A 1048 -29.52 -15.50 34.34
N ARG A 1049 -30.51 -16.08 33.65
CA ARG A 1049 -31.87 -16.34 34.17
C ARG A 1049 -32.14 -17.82 34.48
N ALA A 1050 -31.21 -18.73 34.19
CA ALA A 1050 -31.36 -20.16 34.45
C ALA A 1050 -31.45 -20.46 35.96
N PRO A 1051 -32.60 -20.91 36.51
CA PRO A 1051 -32.72 -21.22 37.92
C PRO A 1051 -32.25 -22.66 38.19
N SER A 1052 -31.55 -22.86 39.31
CA SER A 1052 -30.97 -24.15 39.70
C SER A 1052 -31.98 -25.33 39.67
N THR A 1053 -31.69 -26.30 38.81
CA THR A 1053 -32.13 -27.71 38.79
C THR A 1053 -33.28 -28.10 39.73
N GLU A 1054 -34.55 -27.89 39.31
CA GLU A 1054 -35.67 -28.64 39.90
C GLU A 1054 -35.64 -30.10 39.39
N ILE A 1055 -35.20 -31.02 40.25
CA ILE A 1055 -35.23 -32.46 39.96
C ILE A 1055 -36.69 -32.93 39.91
N GLN A 1056 -37.21 -33.15 38.69
CA GLN A 1056 -38.45 -33.90 38.48
C GLN A 1056 -38.16 -35.30 37.94
N GLU A 1057 -38.72 -36.32 38.60
CA GLU A 1057 -38.71 -37.70 38.10
C GLU A 1057 -39.57 -37.80 36.82
N PRO A 1058 -39.21 -38.65 35.85
CA PRO A 1058 -39.94 -38.75 34.59
C PRO A 1058 -41.28 -39.48 34.77
N ASP A 1059 -42.40 -38.76 34.63
CA ASP A 1059 -43.76 -39.37 34.61
C ASP A 1059 -44.55 -39.04 33.32
N ALA A 1060 -44.46 -39.99 32.39
CA ALA A 1060 -45.49 -40.36 31.42
C ALA A 1060 -46.40 -39.28 30.81
N PHE A 1061 -45.94 -38.62 29.73
CA PHE A 1061 -46.87 -38.20 28.67
C PHE A 1061 -46.36 -38.41 27.23
N GLU A 1062 -45.08 -38.16 26.93
CA GLU A 1062 -44.54 -38.31 25.57
C GLU A 1062 -43.92 -39.69 25.31
N GLN A 1063 -44.78 -40.72 25.36
CA GLN A 1063 -44.50 -42.08 24.87
C GLN A 1063 -45.41 -42.48 23.69
N GLU A 1064 -45.65 -41.56 22.76
CA GLU A 1064 -46.30 -41.89 21.48
C GLU A 1064 -45.93 -40.84 20.41
N PHE A 1065 -45.34 -41.29 19.28
CA PHE A 1065 -44.88 -40.48 18.13
C PHE A 1065 -43.69 -39.51 18.41
N THR A 1066 -42.63 -39.41 17.60
CA THR A 1066 -42.24 -40.11 16.36
C THR A 1066 -40.76 -40.52 16.38
N GLY A 1067 -40.49 -41.82 16.45
CA GLY A 1067 -39.20 -42.38 16.04
C GLY A 1067 -39.38 -43.21 14.77
N GLU A 1068 -39.44 -42.54 13.61
CA GLU A 1068 -39.50 -43.12 12.26
C GLU A 1068 -39.47 -41.96 11.23
N LEU A 1069 -38.29 -41.41 10.94
CA LEU A 1069 -38.11 -40.38 9.88
C LEU A 1069 -36.74 -40.42 9.16
N GLU A 1070 -35.84 -41.35 9.51
CA GLU A 1070 -34.65 -41.69 8.71
C GLU A 1070 -34.93 -42.73 7.60
N GLU A 1071 -36.16 -43.28 7.52
CA GLU A 1071 -36.56 -44.23 6.45
C GLU A 1071 -37.32 -43.58 5.28
N ILE A 1072 -37.46 -42.25 5.23
CA ILE A 1072 -38.29 -41.53 4.23
C ILE A 1072 -37.48 -40.63 3.28
N ASP A 1073 -36.25 -41.05 2.91
CA ASP A 1073 -35.50 -40.45 1.79
C ASP A 1073 -34.85 -41.49 0.86
N LEU A 1074 -35.41 -42.71 0.84
CA LEU A 1074 -34.95 -43.84 0.00
C LEU A 1074 -36.07 -44.48 -0.83
N SER A 1075 -37.14 -43.73 -1.15
CA SER A 1075 -38.34 -44.31 -1.79
C SER A 1075 -39.11 -43.43 -2.80
N PHE A 1076 -38.47 -42.48 -3.48
CA PHE A 1076 -39.10 -41.74 -4.60
C PHE A 1076 -38.23 -41.57 -5.86
N GLU A 1077 -37.96 -42.67 -6.57
CA GLU A 1077 -37.88 -42.63 -8.03
C GLU A 1077 -38.26 -44.00 -8.65
N MET A 1078 -38.60 -44.00 -9.95
CA MET A 1078 -38.98 -45.16 -10.79
C MET A 1078 -40.31 -45.89 -10.47
N ASP A 1079 -41.44 -45.36 -10.96
CA ASP A 1079 -42.54 -46.20 -11.48
C ASP A 1079 -43.23 -45.58 -12.71
N GLU A 1080 -42.60 -45.69 -13.87
CA GLU A 1080 -43.28 -45.72 -15.18
C GLU A 1080 -42.59 -46.72 -16.11
N THR A 1081 -43.17 -47.91 -16.34
CA THR A 1081 -43.35 -48.52 -17.68
C THR A 1081 -44.15 -49.84 -17.63
N GLU A 1082 -44.99 -50.06 -18.65
CA GLU A 1082 -45.92 -51.19 -18.69
C GLU A 1082 -45.30 -52.52 -19.23
N VAL A 1083 -45.52 -53.64 -18.50
CA VAL A 1083 -46.22 -54.90 -18.96
C VAL A 1083 -45.70 -55.63 -20.24
N PRO A 1084 -45.69 -56.99 -20.36
CA PRO A 1084 -45.67 -58.11 -19.37
C PRO A 1084 -44.65 -59.25 -19.70
N ALA A 1085 -44.52 -60.26 -18.82
CA ALA A 1085 -44.36 -61.68 -19.22
C ALA A 1085 -44.73 -62.69 -18.11
N ASN A 1086 -44.98 -63.95 -18.50
CA ASN A 1086 -45.60 -65.02 -17.70
C ASN A 1086 -44.56 -65.99 -17.03
N GLU A 1087 -45.07 -66.90 -16.19
CA GLU A 1087 -44.49 -68.24 -15.85
C GLU A 1087 -43.33 -68.37 -14.83
N GLU A 1088 -43.68 -68.69 -13.57
CA GLU A 1088 -43.54 -70.00 -12.89
C GLU A 1088 -42.21 -70.85 -12.96
N PRO A 1089 -41.90 -71.75 -11.98
CA PRO A 1089 -41.21 -71.37 -10.74
C PRO A 1089 -40.03 -72.29 -10.33
N ALA A 1090 -39.46 -71.98 -9.16
CA ALA A 1090 -38.82 -72.89 -8.19
C ALA A 1090 -37.43 -73.50 -8.45
N ALA A 1091 -36.53 -73.26 -7.48
CA ALA A 1091 -35.62 -74.25 -6.88
C ALA A 1091 -35.41 -73.91 -5.39
#